data_AF-A0A1A3QII5-F1
#
_entry.id   AF-A0A1A3QII5-F1
#
_cell.length_a   1.000
_cell.length_b   1.000
_cell.length_c   1.000
_cell.angle_alpha   90.00
_cell.angle_beta   90.00
_cell.angle_gamma   90.00
#
_symmetry.space_group_name_H-M   'P 1'
#
loop_
_entity.id
_entity.type
_entity.pdbx_description
1 polymer ?
#
loop_
_entity_poly.entity_id
_entity_poly.type
_entity_poly.pdbx_seq_one_letter_code
_entity_poly.pdbx_strand_id
1 'polypeptide(L)'
;MGSASADLAGIGRTIGAAYAAAAPSTMSVAAAAQDEVSAAIAKLFGAFGQEQQALSAQAEAFHAQFVQALNGAAGAYAAAEAANASPLDQALAAINGQVQALTGRPLIGDGADATTPGANGGDGGILWGNGGNGAAGAAGTGQNGGNGGSAGFFGHGGNGGAGASATTAGVNGGNGGAGGRNGLFGGGAAGNGGNGGAGGSSAVPGQLGGAGGNGGAGGASESLLGGAGGSGGAGGQGGFSATGATGTPGNPGSSFAGGAGGAGGAGGSAVGFLSAGGHGGQGGAGGNGGAGGTGGTGDFSINNGTGGAGGAGGLGGLGGAGGAGGSAGIFGTPGGSGNAGTTGTSGAGGAGGNGAAGTLLHPDGGNGGAGGSGSSGGQGGAGGAAAGNGHGGNGGNGGAALSQTGTGGDGGAGGDGAGTGNGGNGGNGGAAASQAGNGGKGGNAPGSGNGGNGGAGAGVTMTGTGAVAPGTGGNGGSSVGGVGGAGGAGGAVLIQNTANAVPVVGGTGGNGGSGAFGGAGGAGGQVITAGAGTTTGGHGGDGGTATIGLGGAGGAGGSVQFQNGTSSAVVTGGGGGNGGQGFAGGAGGAGGVVVTNGAGATVGGHGGDGGTGTGGIGGVGGAGGSVQFQSATSSAAVSGGDGGTGGSGVSGGAGGAGGVVVTNGTGNTIGGHGGAGGTGGSGVGGAGGTGGGVAIQNASSSATVTGGDGGIGGDGASGGAGGAGGQVLTNGTGTVKPGAGGAGGAGTTGVGGAGGNGGGVAIQSSSSSVAVTGGDGGKGGNGASGGAGGAGGAVQTNGTGATTGGHGGAGGTGSSGVGGTGGNGGGVAIQSSSSSATGTGGDAGDGGNGGSGGAGGTGGAVQTNGTGNTTGGHGGAGGTGSNGVGGAGGNGGGVAIQSNSAATGTGGDGGKGGDGSSGGAGGTGGAVITNGTGVTNGGHGGAGGNGSLGVGGVGGAGGGVTIQTSASAAVGTGGDGGAGGNGTSGGAGGAGGGVLTNGFGNVGGGHGGAGGTGTVGVGGLGGAGGDVTIQTTTSSAVGTGGAAGAGGAGASGGAGGTGGQAVTNGFGNVNGGRGGDGGAATSGVGGAGGAGGLAAISSTFSAATATGGDGGDGGTGTPGGGGGAGGTATTTGIGAKHNGHPGNPG
;
A
#
# COMPACT_ATOMS: atom_id res chain seq x y z
N MET A 1 66.30 21.19 20.96
CA MET A 1 66.32 22.12 22.12
C MET A 1 66.98 23.46 21.78
N GLY A 2 68.18 23.51 21.18
CA GLY A 2 68.84 24.78 20.83
C GLY A 2 68.15 25.65 19.76
N SER A 3 67.39 25.05 18.82
CA SER A 3 66.55 25.79 17.88
C SER A 3 65.31 26.39 18.56
N ALA A 4 64.62 25.59 19.37
CA ALA A 4 63.44 26.03 20.12
C ALA A 4 63.74 27.15 21.13
N SER A 5 64.91 27.16 21.79
CA SER A 5 65.29 28.25 22.70
C SER A 5 65.67 29.54 21.97
N ALA A 6 66.28 29.44 20.79
CA ALA A 6 66.55 30.58 19.91
C ALA A 6 65.23 31.18 19.36
N ASP A 7 64.28 30.32 18.98
CA ASP A 7 62.94 30.74 18.51
C ASP A 7 62.13 31.39 19.65
N LEU A 8 62.15 30.84 20.87
CA LEU A 8 61.51 31.46 22.04
C LEU A 8 62.12 32.83 22.40
N ALA A 9 63.45 32.98 22.26
CA ALA A 9 64.13 34.26 22.44
C ALA A 9 63.82 35.26 21.30
N GLY A 10 63.55 34.75 20.09
CA GLY A 10 63.06 35.53 18.96
C GLY A 10 61.64 36.05 19.20
N ILE A 11 60.72 35.16 19.55
CA ILE A 11 59.32 35.48 19.88
C ILE A 11 59.26 36.49 21.04
N GLY A 12 60.07 36.31 22.09
CA GLY A 12 60.15 37.24 23.21
C GLY A 12 60.53 38.67 22.78
N ARG A 13 61.53 38.83 21.92
CA ARG A 13 61.91 40.15 21.36
C ARG A 13 60.83 40.75 20.48
N THR A 14 60.13 39.93 19.69
CA THR A 14 59.03 40.40 18.84
C THR A 14 57.84 40.88 19.66
N ILE A 15 57.49 40.15 20.73
CA ILE A 15 56.40 40.54 21.64
C ILE A 15 56.77 41.80 22.42
N GLY A 16 57.99 41.90 22.96
CA GLY A 16 58.46 43.10 23.67
C GLY A 16 58.46 44.36 22.78
N ALA A 17 58.89 44.22 21.51
CA ALA A 17 58.85 45.31 20.54
C ALA A 17 57.41 45.74 20.17
N ALA A 18 56.48 44.79 20.04
CA ALA A 18 55.07 45.08 19.78
C ALA A 18 54.39 45.78 20.97
N TYR A 19 54.72 45.37 22.20
CA TYR A 19 54.20 45.98 23.43
C TYR A 19 54.71 47.41 23.66
N ALA A 20 55.97 47.68 23.32
CA ALA A 20 56.55 49.03 23.38
C ALA A 20 55.90 49.99 22.36
N ALA A 21 55.52 49.49 21.17
CA ALA A 21 54.86 50.30 20.14
C ALA A 21 53.40 50.67 20.48
N ALA A 22 52.70 49.82 21.25
CA ALA A 22 51.31 50.04 21.68
C ALA A 22 51.15 50.88 22.97
N ALA A 23 52.26 51.24 23.61
CA ALA A 23 52.28 51.94 24.90
C ALA A 23 51.67 53.38 24.89
N PRO A 24 51.87 54.23 23.86
CA PRO A 24 51.39 55.62 23.89
C PRO A 24 49.86 55.74 23.78
N SER A 25 49.21 54.84 23.02
CA SER A 25 47.77 54.87 22.75
C SER A 25 46.92 54.31 23.90
N THR A 26 47.52 53.51 24.78
CA THR A 26 46.84 52.88 25.93
C THR A 26 47.02 53.66 27.24
N MET A 27 48.02 54.55 27.32
CA MET A 27 48.28 55.40 28.50
C MET A 27 47.66 56.80 28.43
N SER A 28 47.09 57.22 27.30
CA SER A 28 46.54 58.58 27.12
C SER A 28 45.09 58.57 26.64
N VAL A 29 44.15 58.24 27.54
CA VAL A 29 42.71 58.40 27.27
C VAL A 29 42.24 59.73 27.85
N ALA A 30 41.85 60.69 26.98
CA ALA A 30 41.32 61.98 27.40
C ALA A 30 39.85 61.86 27.87
N ALA A 31 39.48 62.55 28.96
CA ALA A 31 38.11 62.52 29.49
C ALA A 31 37.11 63.17 28.50
N ALA A 32 36.05 62.44 28.15
CA ALA A 32 35.10 62.84 27.10
C ALA A 32 34.14 63.98 27.51
N ALA A 33 34.00 64.28 28.80
CA ALA A 33 33.27 65.43 29.35
C ALA A 33 33.95 65.90 30.65
N GLN A 34 33.87 67.21 30.98
CA GLN A 34 34.47 67.80 32.19
C GLN A 34 33.69 67.50 33.48
N ASP A 35 33.14 66.30 33.58
CA ASP A 35 32.55 65.81 34.82
C ASP A 35 33.55 64.94 35.59
N GLU A 36 33.41 64.95 36.91
CA GLU A 36 34.33 64.28 37.84
C GLU A 36 34.35 62.76 37.65
N VAL A 37 33.28 62.16 37.12
CA VAL A 37 33.20 60.71 36.84
C VAL A 37 34.01 60.36 35.60
N SER A 38 33.89 61.13 34.51
CA SER A 38 34.70 60.93 33.30
C SER A 38 36.20 61.16 33.55
N ALA A 39 36.56 62.13 34.40
CA ALA A 39 37.94 62.35 34.81
C ALA A 39 38.49 61.21 35.70
N ALA A 40 37.68 60.67 36.61
CA ALA A 40 38.05 59.53 37.45
C ALA A 40 38.22 58.24 36.62
N ILE A 41 37.36 58.01 35.63
CA ILE A 41 37.44 56.86 34.73
C ILE A 41 38.68 56.95 33.83
N ALA A 42 38.98 58.12 33.25
CA ALA A 42 40.20 58.32 32.47
C ALA A 42 41.46 58.08 33.32
N LYS A 43 41.46 58.52 34.58
CA LYS A 43 42.56 58.28 35.54
C LYS A 43 42.69 56.81 35.93
N LEU A 44 41.57 56.09 36.07
CA LEU A 44 41.56 54.64 36.31
C LEU A 44 42.16 53.87 35.14
N PHE A 45 41.78 54.19 33.90
CA PHE A 45 42.34 53.56 32.70
C PHE A 45 43.83 53.89 32.51
N GLY A 46 44.26 55.11 32.82
CA GLY A 46 45.68 55.48 32.81
C GLY A 46 46.52 54.71 33.83
N ALA A 47 45.99 54.49 35.05
CA ALA A 47 46.65 53.69 36.08
C ALA A 47 46.75 52.20 35.68
N PHE A 48 45.68 51.64 35.11
CA PHE A 48 45.67 50.26 34.60
C PHE A 48 46.70 50.05 33.47
N GLY A 49 46.85 51.05 32.59
CA GLY A 49 47.87 51.03 31.53
C GLY A 49 49.31 51.00 32.06
N GLN A 50 49.59 51.68 33.18
CA GLN A 50 50.92 51.65 33.81
C GLN A 50 51.20 50.33 34.54
N GLU A 51 50.21 49.76 35.23
CA GLU A 51 50.33 48.43 35.86
C GLU A 51 50.54 47.33 34.82
N GLN A 52 49.86 47.42 33.66
CA GLN A 52 50.04 46.45 32.58
C GLN A 52 51.44 46.53 31.94
N GLN A 53 52.06 47.71 31.86
CA GLN A 53 53.46 47.85 31.42
C GLN A 53 54.45 47.26 32.43
N ALA A 54 54.22 47.47 33.73
CA ALA A 54 55.04 46.87 34.78
C ALA A 54 54.95 45.34 34.80
N LEU A 55 53.74 44.79 34.61
CA LEU A 55 53.51 43.36 34.52
C LEU A 55 54.18 42.75 33.27
N SER A 56 54.09 43.42 32.13
CA SER A 56 54.74 42.97 30.89
C SER A 56 56.27 42.95 31.01
N ALA A 57 56.89 43.94 31.68
CA ALA A 57 58.33 43.95 31.95
C ALA A 57 58.75 42.80 32.89
N GLN A 58 57.90 42.48 33.88
CA GLN A 58 58.15 41.36 34.79
C GLN A 58 57.99 40.00 34.09
N ALA A 59 57.02 39.88 33.18
CA ALA A 59 56.83 38.70 32.34
C ALA A 59 57.99 38.50 31.35
N GLU A 60 58.55 39.57 30.79
CA GLU A 60 59.71 39.49 29.89
C GLU A 60 60.98 39.08 30.65
N ALA A 61 61.19 39.61 31.87
CA ALA A 61 62.28 39.18 32.73
C ALA A 61 62.15 37.70 33.16
N PHE A 62 60.93 37.26 33.49
CA PHE A 62 60.64 35.86 33.78
C PHE A 62 60.88 34.98 32.55
N HIS A 63 60.42 35.39 31.37
CA HIS A 63 60.65 34.66 30.11
C HIS A 63 62.13 34.54 29.80
N ALA A 64 62.93 35.59 30.02
CA ALA A 64 64.38 35.55 29.85
C ALA A 64 65.05 34.58 30.83
N GLN A 65 64.66 34.61 32.11
CA GLN A 65 65.14 33.66 33.13
C GLN A 65 64.72 32.22 32.82
N PHE A 66 63.50 32.02 32.32
CA PHE A 66 62.98 30.73 31.89
C PHE A 66 63.77 30.18 30.70
N VAL A 67 64.03 30.99 29.68
CA VAL A 67 64.86 30.59 28.53
C VAL A 67 66.30 30.29 28.96
N GLN A 68 66.85 31.03 29.92
CA GLN A 68 68.19 30.79 30.45
C GLN A 68 68.26 29.52 31.30
N ALA A 69 67.27 29.27 32.16
CA ALA A 69 67.14 28.05 32.94
C ALA A 69 66.91 26.83 32.04
N LEU A 70 66.12 26.98 30.98
CA LEU A 70 65.87 25.93 29.98
C LEU A 70 67.13 25.60 29.18
N ASN A 71 67.95 26.59 28.81
CA ASN A 71 69.26 26.35 28.19
C ASN A 71 70.23 25.66 29.16
N GLY A 72 70.23 26.04 30.44
CA GLY A 72 71.04 25.40 31.48
C GLY A 72 70.63 23.95 31.76
N ALA A 73 69.31 23.70 31.87
CA ALA A 73 68.76 22.36 32.05
C ALA A 73 68.97 21.47 30.82
N ALA A 74 68.83 22.02 29.60
CA ALA A 74 69.15 21.30 28.37
C ALA A 74 70.65 20.94 28.27
N GLY A 75 71.54 21.82 28.72
CA GLY A 75 72.98 21.52 28.81
C GLY A 75 73.30 20.48 29.87
N ALA A 76 72.66 20.53 31.04
CA ALA A 76 72.83 19.55 32.10
C ALA A 76 72.26 18.17 31.74
N TYR A 77 71.08 18.12 31.08
CA TYR A 77 70.51 16.88 30.55
C TYR A 77 71.35 16.31 29.39
N ALA A 78 71.81 17.15 28.46
CA ALA A 78 72.68 16.68 27.37
C ALA A 78 74.04 16.18 27.88
N ALA A 79 74.61 16.82 28.91
CA ALA A 79 75.86 16.37 29.54
C ALA A 79 75.68 15.10 30.39
N ALA A 80 74.54 14.95 31.07
CA ALA A 80 74.21 13.73 31.80
C ALA A 80 73.92 12.56 30.85
N GLU A 81 73.20 12.79 29.75
CA GLU A 81 73.00 11.82 28.67
C GLU A 81 74.34 11.43 28.03
N ALA A 82 75.21 12.39 27.69
CA ALA A 82 76.52 12.11 27.11
C ALA A 82 77.46 11.34 28.06
N ALA A 83 77.41 11.61 29.37
CA ALA A 83 78.20 10.92 30.38
C ALA A 83 77.69 9.50 30.67
N ASN A 84 76.38 9.25 30.55
CA ASN A 84 75.78 7.93 30.72
C ASN A 84 75.75 7.09 29.42
N ALA A 85 75.80 7.73 28.25
CA ALA A 85 75.84 7.05 26.94
C ALA A 85 77.18 6.34 26.69
N SER A 86 78.33 6.97 27.02
CA SER A 86 79.65 6.39 26.69
C SER A 86 79.95 5.03 27.35
N PRO A 87 79.72 4.80 28.67
CA PRO A 87 79.94 3.50 29.29
C PRO A 87 78.93 2.45 28.81
N LEU A 88 77.68 2.87 28.57
CA LEU A 88 76.60 2.01 28.11
C LEU A 88 76.82 1.57 26.65
N ASP A 89 77.23 2.48 25.77
CA ASP A 89 77.57 2.21 24.36
C ASP A 89 78.78 1.28 24.23
N GLN A 90 79.80 1.44 25.06
CA GLN A 90 80.98 0.55 25.07
C GLN A 90 80.63 -0.85 25.61
N ALA A 91 79.80 -0.93 26.65
CA ALA A 91 79.33 -2.21 27.20
C ALA A 91 78.41 -2.94 26.21
N LEU A 92 77.49 -2.23 25.57
CA LEU A 92 76.63 -2.74 24.49
C LEU A 92 77.48 -3.17 23.29
N ALA A 93 78.44 -2.36 22.83
CA ALA A 93 79.31 -2.71 21.70
C ALA A 93 80.18 -3.95 21.97
N ALA A 94 80.70 -4.13 23.19
CA ALA A 94 81.50 -5.31 23.56
C ALA A 94 80.67 -6.59 23.60
N ILE A 95 79.47 -6.54 24.20
CA ILE A 95 78.54 -7.67 24.30
C ILE A 95 77.95 -7.99 22.91
N ASN A 96 77.57 -6.97 22.15
CA ASN A 96 77.04 -7.12 20.80
C ASN A 96 78.09 -7.61 19.82
N GLY A 97 79.34 -7.15 19.89
CA GLY A 97 80.39 -7.51 18.93
C GLY A 97 80.72 -9.00 18.93
N GLN A 98 80.68 -9.65 20.09
CA GLN A 98 80.88 -11.09 20.23
C GLN A 98 79.74 -11.88 19.58
N VAL A 99 78.49 -11.46 19.82
CA VAL A 99 77.31 -12.11 19.25
C VAL A 99 77.21 -11.82 17.74
N GLN A 100 77.46 -10.58 17.31
CA GLN A 100 77.52 -10.16 15.91
C GLN A 100 78.52 -10.99 15.10
N ALA A 101 79.69 -11.31 15.66
CA ALA A 101 80.70 -12.14 14.99
C ALA A 101 80.29 -13.62 14.88
N LEU A 102 79.55 -14.17 15.86
CA LEU A 102 79.11 -15.56 15.87
C LEU A 102 77.81 -15.81 15.08
N THR A 103 76.86 -14.90 15.17
CA THR A 103 75.49 -15.09 14.66
C THR A 103 75.15 -14.12 13.54
N GLY A 104 76.04 -13.17 13.22
CA GLY A 104 75.80 -12.13 12.21
C GLY A 104 74.83 -11.03 12.66
N ARG A 105 74.40 -11.02 13.93
CA ARG A 105 73.40 -10.09 14.49
C ARG A 105 73.79 -9.65 15.91
N PRO A 106 73.44 -8.43 16.35
CA PRO A 106 73.81 -7.98 17.69
C PRO A 106 72.94 -8.71 18.73
N LEU A 107 73.31 -8.67 20.01
CA LEU A 107 72.48 -9.24 21.08
C LEU A 107 71.35 -8.28 21.48
N ILE A 108 71.68 -6.99 21.62
CA ILE A 108 70.81 -5.87 22.01
C ILE A 108 71.11 -4.67 21.09
N GLY A 109 70.17 -4.27 20.24
CA GLY A 109 70.30 -3.10 19.37
C GLY A 109 69.39 -3.20 18.17
N ASP A 110 68.93 -2.06 17.67
CA ASP A 110 68.07 -2.03 16.49
C ASP A 110 68.86 -2.45 15.24
N GLY A 111 68.15 -3.07 14.31
CA GLY A 111 68.68 -3.44 13.01
C GLY A 111 69.00 -2.19 12.19
N ALA A 112 70.10 -2.23 11.44
CA ALA A 112 70.49 -1.07 10.64
C ALA A 112 69.49 -0.83 9.50
N ASP A 113 68.95 0.38 9.44
CA ASP A 113 68.19 0.84 8.27
C ASP A 113 69.09 0.76 7.02
N ALA A 114 68.55 0.16 5.97
CA ALA A 114 69.27 0.09 4.72
C ALA A 114 69.27 1.46 4.02
N THR A 115 70.46 1.89 3.59
CA THR A 115 70.65 3.16 2.85
C THR A 115 70.95 2.92 1.38
N THR A 116 71.34 1.69 1.01
CA THR A 116 71.60 1.31 -0.38
C THR A 116 70.28 0.98 -1.08
N PRO A 117 69.97 1.60 -2.23
CA PRO A 117 68.67 1.43 -2.85
C PRO A 117 68.27 -0.03 -3.10
N GLY A 118 67.07 -0.41 -2.65
CA GLY A 118 66.52 -1.76 -2.73
C GLY A 118 67.13 -2.80 -1.78
N ALA A 119 68.10 -2.43 -0.93
CA ALA A 119 68.67 -3.33 0.06
C ALA A 119 67.73 -3.51 1.26
N ASN A 120 67.72 -4.72 1.83
CA ASN A 120 66.90 -5.04 3.00
C ASN A 120 67.46 -4.40 4.27
N GLY A 121 66.58 -3.96 5.16
CA GLY A 121 66.95 -3.53 6.50
C GLY A 121 67.56 -4.70 7.29
N GLY A 122 68.54 -4.39 8.14
CA GLY A 122 69.14 -5.39 9.00
C GLY A 122 68.15 -5.89 10.05
N ASP A 123 68.25 -7.16 10.42
CA ASP A 123 67.47 -7.68 11.54
C ASP A 123 67.94 -7.04 12.86
N GLY A 124 67.00 -6.78 13.78
CA GLY A 124 67.28 -6.34 15.14
C GLY A 124 68.08 -7.37 15.95
N GLY A 125 68.64 -6.93 17.06
CA GLY A 125 69.43 -7.78 17.95
C GLY A 125 68.62 -8.94 18.52
N ILE A 126 69.26 -10.07 18.82
CA ILE A 126 68.57 -11.33 19.15
C ILE A 126 67.59 -11.19 20.33
N LEU A 127 67.96 -10.47 21.40
CA LEU A 127 67.13 -10.29 22.58
C LEU A 127 66.28 -9.03 22.51
N TRP A 128 66.87 -7.88 22.18
CA TRP A 128 66.16 -6.60 22.13
C TRP A 128 66.62 -5.82 20.92
N GLY A 129 65.69 -5.36 20.10
CA GLY A 129 66.00 -4.55 18.94
C GLY A 129 64.87 -4.57 17.93
N ASN A 130 64.47 -3.38 17.47
CA ASN A 130 63.60 -3.23 16.33
C ASN A 130 64.31 -3.69 15.06
N GLY A 131 63.56 -4.18 14.07
CA GLY A 131 64.12 -4.43 12.75
C GLY A 131 64.40 -3.12 12.02
N GLY A 132 65.47 -3.08 11.23
CA GLY A 132 65.79 -1.92 10.39
C GLY A 132 64.84 -1.79 9.22
N ASN A 133 64.59 -0.57 8.77
CA ASN A 133 63.78 -0.28 7.59
C ASN A 133 64.53 -0.69 6.31
N GLY A 134 63.80 -1.26 5.35
CA GLY A 134 64.30 -1.51 4.01
C GLY A 134 64.48 -0.22 3.21
N ALA A 135 65.50 -0.17 2.36
CA ALA A 135 65.77 0.99 1.52
C ALA A 135 64.77 1.07 0.37
N ALA A 136 64.37 2.30 0.01
CA ALA A 136 63.61 2.51 -1.22
C ALA A 136 64.44 2.07 -2.46
N GLY A 137 63.79 1.58 -3.51
CA GLY A 137 64.45 1.28 -4.78
C GLY A 137 65.04 2.53 -5.42
N ALA A 138 66.01 2.37 -6.32
CA ALA A 138 66.67 3.50 -7.01
C ALA A 138 65.69 4.26 -7.92
N ALA A 139 65.46 5.54 -7.64
CA ALA A 139 64.51 6.37 -8.39
C ALA A 139 64.70 6.30 -9.91
N GLY A 140 63.61 6.13 -10.66
CA GLY A 140 63.60 6.09 -12.13
C GLY A 140 63.81 4.71 -12.76
N THR A 141 64.27 3.72 -11.98
CA THR A 141 64.73 2.42 -12.51
C THR A 141 63.68 1.30 -12.53
N GLY A 142 62.57 1.46 -11.79
CA GLY A 142 61.64 0.34 -11.54
C GLY A 142 62.20 -0.74 -10.60
N GLN A 143 63.30 -0.48 -9.88
CA GLN A 143 63.85 -1.41 -8.89
C GLN A 143 62.91 -1.58 -7.69
N ASN A 144 62.78 -2.81 -7.18
CA ASN A 144 62.02 -3.09 -5.97
C ASN A 144 62.62 -2.42 -4.73
N GLY A 145 61.79 -2.09 -3.76
CA GLY A 145 62.22 -1.69 -2.42
C GLY A 145 62.71 -2.90 -1.62
N GLY A 146 63.63 -2.66 -0.70
CA GLY A 146 64.16 -3.70 0.18
C GLY A 146 63.17 -4.08 1.28
N ASN A 147 63.21 -5.31 1.75
CA ASN A 147 62.37 -5.75 2.87
C ASN A 147 62.84 -5.11 4.19
N GLY A 148 61.92 -4.88 5.12
CA GLY A 148 62.24 -4.52 6.49
C GLY A 148 62.84 -5.72 7.24
N GLY A 149 63.80 -5.44 8.13
CA GLY A 149 64.42 -6.44 8.99
C GLY A 149 63.45 -6.95 10.05
N SER A 150 63.61 -8.20 10.48
CA SER A 150 62.85 -8.74 11.61
C SER A 150 63.39 -8.20 12.92
N ALA A 151 62.54 -7.97 13.92
CA ALA A 151 62.95 -7.63 15.26
C ALA A 151 63.64 -8.80 15.99
N GLY A 152 64.20 -8.48 17.16
CA GLY A 152 64.63 -9.44 18.18
C GLY A 152 63.49 -10.07 18.96
N PHE A 153 63.82 -10.75 20.06
CA PHE A 153 62.83 -11.31 21.00
C PHE A 153 61.87 -10.24 21.57
N PHE A 154 62.39 -9.03 21.82
CA PHE A 154 61.65 -7.78 22.08
C PHE A 154 61.96 -6.77 20.97
N GLY A 155 60.91 -6.17 20.38
CA GLY A 155 61.06 -5.13 19.34
C GLY A 155 59.97 -5.16 18.28
N HIS A 156 59.91 -4.09 17.50
CA HIS A 156 59.01 -3.90 16.36
C HIS A 156 59.67 -4.30 15.05
N GLY A 157 58.91 -4.85 14.11
CA GLY A 157 59.44 -5.16 12.79
C GLY A 157 59.76 -3.91 11.98
N GLY A 158 60.82 -3.92 11.18
CA GLY A 158 61.19 -2.80 10.32
C GLY A 158 60.24 -2.62 9.14
N ASN A 159 60.04 -1.39 8.66
CA ASN A 159 59.18 -1.16 7.50
C ASN A 159 59.88 -1.61 6.21
N GLY A 160 59.10 -2.11 5.25
CA GLY A 160 59.59 -2.36 3.90
C GLY A 160 59.83 -1.05 3.13
N GLY A 161 60.89 -1.03 2.33
CA GLY A 161 61.23 0.09 1.46
C GLY A 161 60.26 0.23 0.28
N ALA A 162 60.02 1.46 -0.16
CA ALA A 162 59.19 1.70 -1.34
C ALA A 162 59.86 1.22 -2.64
N GLY A 163 59.09 0.65 -3.55
CA GLY A 163 59.55 0.37 -4.91
C GLY A 163 59.81 1.67 -5.68
N ALA A 164 60.82 1.65 -6.55
CA ALA A 164 61.16 2.82 -7.35
C ALA A 164 60.13 3.05 -8.46
N SER A 165 59.76 4.30 -8.66
CA SER A 165 59.04 4.69 -9.88
C SER A 165 59.91 4.44 -11.12
N ALA A 166 59.33 3.94 -12.20
CA ALA A 166 59.97 3.78 -13.50
C ALA A 166 59.74 5.04 -14.36
N THR A 167 60.80 5.58 -14.93
CA THR A 167 60.76 6.75 -15.84
C THR A 167 61.01 6.39 -17.30
N THR A 168 61.14 5.09 -17.62
CA THR A 168 61.34 4.57 -18.97
C THR A 168 60.04 3.96 -19.51
N ALA A 169 59.68 4.27 -20.75
CA ALA A 169 58.47 3.76 -21.38
C ALA A 169 58.45 2.21 -21.40
N GLY A 170 57.30 1.61 -21.09
CA GLY A 170 57.11 0.16 -21.01
C GLY A 170 57.77 -0.57 -19.83
N VAL A 171 58.51 0.12 -18.96
CA VAL A 171 59.13 -0.49 -17.77
C VAL A 171 58.17 -0.38 -16.58
N ASN A 172 57.97 -1.49 -15.88
CA ASN A 172 57.10 -1.50 -14.70
C ASN A 172 57.73 -0.77 -13.52
N GLY A 173 56.90 -0.16 -12.67
CA GLY A 173 57.35 0.32 -11.37
C GLY A 173 57.83 -0.83 -10.49
N GLY A 174 58.78 -0.56 -9.60
CA GLY A 174 59.31 -1.58 -8.70
C GLY A 174 58.32 -1.96 -7.61
N ASN A 175 58.34 -3.21 -7.15
CA ASN A 175 57.49 -3.62 -6.04
C ASN A 175 57.99 -3.03 -4.72
N GLY A 176 57.09 -2.74 -3.78
CA GLY A 176 57.46 -2.41 -2.41
C GLY A 176 58.00 -3.64 -1.66
N GLY A 177 58.96 -3.41 -0.77
CA GLY A 177 59.53 -4.45 0.09
C GLY A 177 58.55 -4.89 1.18
N ALA A 178 58.63 -6.14 1.62
CA ALA A 178 57.81 -6.63 2.73
C ALA A 178 58.25 -6.00 4.06
N GLY A 179 57.31 -5.77 4.98
CA GLY A 179 57.62 -5.40 6.36
C GLY A 179 58.21 -6.56 7.16
N GLY A 180 59.04 -6.23 8.13
CA GLY A 180 59.70 -7.19 9.02
C GLY A 180 58.78 -7.69 10.12
N ARG A 181 59.06 -8.88 10.65
CA ARG A 181 58.32 -9.45 11.79
C ARG A 181 58.70 -8.74 13.10
N ASN A 182 57.78 -8.66 14.06
CA ASN A 182 58.10 -8.24 15.43
C ASN A 182 58.67 -9.40 16.28
N GLY A 183 58.98 -9.12 17.54
CA GLY A 183 59.46 -10.11 18.52
C GLY A 183 58.37 -10.86 19.28
N LEU A 184 58.74 -12.01 19.88
CA LEU A 184 57.85 -12.92 20.62
C LEU A 184 57.11 -12.28 21.80
N PHE A 185 57.62 -11.20 22.39
CA PHE A 185 56.95 -10.49 23.49
C PHE A 185 56.67 -9.00 23.24
N GLY A 186 56.97 -8.51 22.02
CA GLY A 186 56.78 -7.11 21.63
C GLY A 186 57.71 -6.11 22.32
N GLY A 187 57.99 -4.97 21.68
CA GLY A 187 58.79 -3.87 22.24
C GLY A 187 57.95 -2.88 23.05
N GLY A 188 57.48 -3.25 24.24
CA GLY A 188 56.54 -2.41 25.00
C GLY A 188 55.08 -2.58 24.56
N ALA A 189 54.18 -1.70 25.02
CA ALA A 189 52.72 -1.87 24.85
C ALA A 189 52.32 -2.09 23.38
N ALA A 190 52.07 -3.37 23.06
CA ALA A 190 51.75 -3.94 21.74
C ALA A 190 52.85 -3.80 20.66
N GLY A 191 53.75 -4.80 20.56
CA GLY A 191 54.73 -4.85 19.47
C GLY A 191 54.07 -5.11 18.10
N ASN A 192 54.24 -4.21 17.12
CA ASN A 192 53.70 -4.36 15.77
C ASN A 192 54.71 -4.94 14.77
N GLY A 193 54.23 -5.76 13.82
CA GLY A 193 54.97 -6.07 12.60
C GLY A 193 55.17 -4.81 11.76
N GLY A 194 56.25 -4.75 11.00
CA GLY A 194 56.58 -3.60 10.16
C GLY A 194 55.64 -3.47 8.97
N ASN A 195 55.40 -2.25 8.49
CA ASN A 195 54.52 -2.04 7.34
C ASN A 195 55.20 -2.46 6.04
N GLY A 196 54.46 -2.96 5.06
CA GLY A 196 54.95 -3.17 3.71
C GLY A 196 55.21 -1.85 2.98
N GLY A 197 56.25 -1.82 2.15
CA GLY A 197 56.59 -0.66 1.33
C GLY A 197 55.59 -0.45 0.19
N ALA A 198 55.39 0.80 -0.24
CA ALA A 198 54.55 1.08 -1.40
C ALA A 198 55.22 0.63 -2.70
N GLY A 199 54.45 0.20 -3.70
CA GLY A 199 54.93 -0.04 -5.05
C GLY A 199 55.26 1.26 -5.79
N GLY A 200 56.26 1.20 -6.66
CA GLY A 200 56.70 2.31 -7.50
C GLY A 200 55.74 2.57 -8.66
N SER A 201 55.64 3.83 -9.09
CA SER A 201 54.77 4.22 -10.20
C SER A 201 55.48 4.11 -11.56
N SER A 202 54.79 3.73 -12.62
CA SER A 202 55.30 3.76 -14.00
C SER A 202 54.62 4.90 -14.77
N ALA A 203 55.00 6.16 -14.50
CA ALA A 203 54.36 7.33 -15.12
C ALA A 203 55.34 8.09 -16.03
N VAL A 204 55.23 7.89 -17.35
CA VAL A 204 55.91 8.72 -18.35
C VAL A 204 54.84 9.47 -19.16
N PRO A 205 54.76 10.81 -19.07
CA PRO A 205 53.82 11.59 -19.87
C PRO A 205 54.03 11.37 -21.38
N GLY A 206 52.99 10.97 -22.10
CA GLY A 206 52.96 10.96 -23.58
C GLY A 206 53.50 9.70 -24.29
N GLN A 207 53.82 8.62 -23.58
CA GLN A 207 54.32 7.35 -24.16
C GLN A 207 53.51 6.15 -23.64
N LEU A 208 53.61 4.97 -24.28
CA LEU A 208 52.98 3.74 -23.80
C LEU A 208 53.56 3.34 -22.43
N GLY A 209 52.78 3.50 -21.36
CA GLY A 209 53.21 3.30 -19.98
C GLY A 209 53.26 1.83 -19.53
N GLY A 210 54.27 1.47 -18.72
CA GLY A 210 54.36 0.18 -18.02
C GLY A 210 53.41 0.08 -16.82
N ALA A 211 53.31 -1.11 -16.23
CA ALA A 211 52.47 -1.34 -15.05
C ALA A 211 53.09 -0.74 -13.78
N GLY A 212 52.27 -0.31 -12.82
CA GLY A 212 52.74 0.04 -11.48
C GLY A 212 53.25 -1.18 -10.73
N GLY A 213 54.20 -0.97 -9.81
CA GLY A 213 54.72 -2.05 -8.96
C GLY A 213 53.75 -2.45 -7.87
N ASN A 214 53.76 -3.70 -7.42
CA ASN A 214 52.90 -4.15 -6.32
C ASN A 214 53.37 -3.58 -4.98
N GLY A 215 52.45 -3.36 -4.03
CA GLY A 215 52.80 -3.05 -2.65
C GLY A 215 53.38 -4.26 -1.93
N GLY A 216 54.29 -4.01 -0.99
CA GLY A 216 54.90 -5.05 -0.15
C GLY A 216 53.93 -5.57 0.90
N ALA A 217 54.04 -6.85 1.29
CA ALA A 217 53.23 -7.39 2.39
C ALA A 217 53.63 -6.76 3.73
N GLY A 218 52.68 -6.60 4.65
CA GLY A 218 52.96 -6.24 6.03
C GLY A 218 53.64 -7.38 6.79
N GLY A 219 54.47 -7.04 7.77
CA GLY A 219 55.20 -8.00 8.60
C GLY A 219 54.29 -8.71 9.58
N ALA A 220 54.53 -10.00 9.82
CA ALA A 220 53.73 -10.76 10.78
C ALA A 220 53.99 -10.31 12.23
N SER A 221 52.97 -10.48 13.08
CA SER A 221 53.07 -10.30 14.53
C SER A 221 53.16 -11.65 15.24
N GLU A 222 54.34 -11.98 15.77
CA GLU A 222 54.65 -13.17 16.55
C GLU A 222 54.52 -12.94 18.07
N SER A 223 54.04 -11.76 18.51
CA SER A 223 53.98 -11.38 19.93
C SER A 223 52.91 -12.14 20.70
N LEU A 224 53.31 -12.87 21.76
CA LEU A 224 52.47 -13.71 22.60
C LEU A 224 51.50 -12.93 23.51
N LEU A 225 51.83 -11.69 23.88
CA LEU A 225 51.10 -10.87 24.87
C LEU A 225 50.49 -9.58 24.27
N GLY A 226 50.32 -9.53 22.95
CA GLY A 226 49.67 -8.43 22.23
C GLY A 226 50.57 -7.72 21.23
N GLY A 227 49.97 -7.29 20.11
CA GLY A 227 50.65 -6.73 18.95
C GLY A 227 49.78 -6.79 17.69
N ALA A 228 49.97 -5.90 16.71
CA ALA A 228 49.28 -6.03 15.41
C ALA A 228 50.24 -6.45 14.30
N GLY A 229 49.77 -7.26 13.34
CA GLY A 229 50.47 -7.44 12.08
C GLY A 229 50.65 -6.08 11.39
N GLY A 230 51.75 -5.93 10.66
CA GLY A 230 52.01 -4.70 9.89
C GLY A 230 51.01 -4.55 8.76
N SER A 231 50.70 -3.30 8.38
CA SER A 231 49.83 -3.06 7.22
C SER A 231 50.56 -3.38 5.92
N GLY A 232 49.86 -3.91 4.92
CA GLY A 232 50.38 -4.04 3.56
C GLY A 232 50.60 -2.69 2.89
N GLY A 233 51.62 -2.61 2.04
CA GLY A 233 51.94 -1.41 1.27
C GLY A 233 50.98 -1.18 0.11
N ALA A 234 50.78 0.07 -0.30
CA ALA A 234 49.95 0.38 -1.46
C ALA A 234 50.62 -0.06 -2.77
N GLY A 235 49.85 -0.47 -3.78
CA GLY A 235 50.34 -0.65 -5.15
C GLY A 235 50.69 0.69 -5.81
N GLY A 236 51.66 0.65 -6.72
CA GLY A 236 52.14 1.81 -7.47
C GLY A 236 51.25 2.13 -8.68
N GLN A 237 51.32 3.37 -9.16
CA GLN A 237 50.49 3.80 -10.28
C GLN A 237 51.02 3.24 -11.62
N GLY A 238 50.18 2.74 -12.53
CA GLY A 238 50.53 2.43 -13.93
C GLY A 238 50.49 3.66 -14.84
N GLY A 239 51.04 3.57 -16.04
CA GLY A 239 51.24 4.74 -16.91
C GLY A 239 50.06 5.19 -17.75
N PHE A 240 49.96 6.51 -18.00
CA PHE A 240 48.91 7.14 -18.80
C PHE A 240 49.01 6.82 -20.31
N SER A 241 47.89 6.78 -21.04
CA SER A 241 47.87 6.66 -22.51
C SER A 241 48.16 8.02 -23.19
N ALA A 242 48.85 8.00 -24.33
CA ALA A 242 49.19 9.21 -25.09
C ALA A 242 47.95 9.95 -25.64
N THR A 243 47.92 11.28 -25.50
CA THR A 243 46.88 12.16 -26.07
C THR A 243 47.15 12.44 -27.55
N GLY A 244 46.30 11.95 -28.46
CA GLY A 244 46.15 12.52 -29.81
C GLY A 244 46.12 11.54 -30.99
N ALA A 245 44.91 11.18 -31.46
CA ALA A 245 44.61 10.94 -32.88
C ALA A 245 43.08 10.93 -33.09
N THR A 246 42.57 11.81 -33.94
CA THR A 246 41.17 11.85 -34.39
C THR A 246 40.87 10.66 -35.30
N GLY A 247 40.21 9.63 -34.79
CA GLY A 247 39.65 8.53 -35.60
C GLY A 247 38.28 8.91 -36.15
N THR A 248 38.04 8.66 -37.44
CA THR A 248 36.77 8.92 -38.13
C THR A 248 35.64 7.99 -37.62
N PRO A 249 34.36 8.42 -37.71
CA PRO A 249 33.23 7.65 -37.17
C PRO A 249 33.03 6.34 -37.95
N GLY A 250 33.07 5.18 -37.29
CA GLY A 250 32.61 3.94 -37.91
C GLY A 250 33.10 2.58 -37.40
N ASN A 251 34.03 2.46 -36.44
CA ASN A 251 34.43 1.13 -35.93
C ASN A 251 34.77 1.14 -34.43
N PRO A 252 34.19 0.25 -33.59
CA PRO A 252 34.58 0.08 -32.20
C PRO A 252 35.88 -0.75 -32.13
N GLY A 253 37.03 -0.06 -32.15
CA GLY A 253 38.35 -0.66 -31.96
C GLY A 253 38.84 -0.54 -30.51
N SER A 254 39.09 -1.68 -29.88
CA SER A 254 39.92 -1.80 -28.68
C SER A 254 41.35 -1.35 -28.97
N SER A 255 41.83 -0.19 -28.49
CA SER A 255 43.28 0.16 -28.46
C SER A 255 43.58 1.52 -27.77
N PHE A 256 43.36 1.68 -26.46
CA PHE A 256 43.93 2.82 -25.69
C PHE A 256 44.22 2.45 -24.21
N ALA A 257 44.76 1.25 -23.94
CA ALA A 257 45.05 0.83 -22.57
C ALA A 257 46.40 1.41 -22.09
N GLY A 258 46.36 2.32 -21.10
CA GLY A 258 47.54 2.65 -20.29
C GLY A 258 48.03 1.44 -19.48
N GLY A 259 49.19 1.55 -18.84
CA GLY A 259 49.75 0.47 -18.02
C GLY A 259 48.92 0.20 -16.76
N ALA A 260 48.73 -1.06 -16.38
CA ALA A 260 47.93 -1.44 -15.21
C ALA A 260 48.52 -0.90 -13.90
N GLY A 261 47.70 -0.51 -12.92
CA GLY A 261 48.19 -0.21 -11.58
C GLY A 261 48.65 -1.47 -10.84
N GLY A 262 49.59 -1.32 -9.91
CA GLY A 262 50.10 -2.44 -9.11
C GLY A 262 49.10 -2.91 -8.06
N ALA A 263 49.13 -4.18 -7.67
CA ALA A 263 48.26 -4.68 -6.60
C ALA A 263 48.71 -4.15 -5.23
N GLY A 264 47.78 -4.01 -4.29
CA GLY A 264 48.11 -3.72 -2.90
C GLY A 264 48.74 -4.93 -2.19
N GLY A 265 49.63 -4.68 -1.22
CA GLY A 265 50.26 -5.73 -0.42
C GLY A 265 49.30 -6.33 0.60
N ALA A 266 49.45 -7.62 0.92
CA ALA A 266 48.65 -8.24 1.98
C ALA A 266 49.02 -7.67 3.36
N GLY A 267 48.07 -7.60 4.28
CA GLY A 267 48.35 -7.30 5.69
C GLY A 267 49.09 -8.44 6.39
N GLY A 268 49.91 -8.11 7.38
CA GLY A 268 50.65 -9.10 8.16
C GLY A 268 49.73 -9.96 9.04
N SER A 269 50.01 -11.27 9.13
CA SER A 269 49.28 -12.16 10.04
C SER A 269 49.68 -11.93 11.51
N ALA A 270 48.86 -12.34 12.48
CA ALA A 270 49.18 -12.23 13.90
C ALA A 270 48.82 -13.52 14.68
N VAL A 271 49.75 -14.07 15.49
CA VAL A 271 49.64 -15.41 16.10
C VAL A 271 49.57 -15.46 17.64
N GLY A 272 49.58 -14.34 18.37
CA GLY A 272 49.59 -14.35 19.86
C GLY A 272 48.36 -13.80 20.59
N PHE A 273 48.30 -14.07 21.91
CA PHE A 273 47.07 -14.11 22.75
C PHE A 273 46.24 -12.81 22.84
N LEU A 274 46.77 -11.66 22.43
CA LEU A 274 46.10 -10.35 22.46
C LEU A 274 46.33 -9.57 21.15
N SER A 275 46.53 -10.27 20.03
CA SER A 275 47.08 -9.69 18.79
C SER A 275 46.01 -9.52 17.69
N ALA A 276 46.21 -8.56 16.77
CA ALA A 276 45.32 -8.25 15.65
C ALA A 276 46.02 -8.39 14.29
N GLY A 277 45.31 -8.83 13.24
CA GLY A 277 45.88 -8.91 11.89
C GLY A 277 46.14 -7.51 11.30
N GLY A 278 47.16 -7.39 10.47
CA GLY A 278 47.47 -6.15 9.74
C GLY A 278 46.49 -5.89 8.60
N HIS A 279 46.25 -4.62 8.27
CA HIS A 279 45.36 -4.25 7.16
C HIS A 279 46.02 -4.52 5.80
N GLY A 280 45.25 -4.91 4.78
CA GLY A 280 45.70 -4.98 3.40
C GLY A 280 45.99 -3.60 2.83
N GLY A 281 46.98 -3.50 1.96
CA GLY A 281 47.36 -2.28 1.25
C GLY A 281 46.44 -1.97 0.08
N GLN A 282 46.27 -0.69 -0.24
CA GLN A 282 45.46 -0.24 -1.38
C GLN A 282 46.07 -0.68 -2.73
N GLY A 283 45.28 -0.93 -3.76
CA GLY A 283 45.75 -1.12 -5.14
C GLY A 283 46.15 0.21 -5.78
N GLY A 284 47.10 0.18 -6.72
CA GLY A 284 47.58 1.33 -7.48
C GLY A 284 46.68 1.67 -8.67
N ALA A 285 46.62 2.94 -9.04
CA ALA A 285 45.86 3.49 -10.16
C ALA A 285 46.57 3.28 -11.52
N GLY A 286 45.88 3.01 -12.63
CA GLY A 286 46.48 2.82 -13.96
C GLY A 286 45.47 2.62 -15.09
N GLY A 287 45.89 2.25 -16.30
CA GLY A 287 44.98 1.97 -17.43
C GLY A 287 43.96 0.86 -17.12
N ASN A 288 44.39 -0.18 -16.39
CA ASN A 288 43.53 -1.08 -15.62
C ASN A 288 43.90 -0.84 -14.13
N GLY A 289 42.95 -0.54 -13.25
CA GLY A 289 43.25 -0.33 -11.83
C GLY A 289 43.80 -1.60 -11.17
N GLY A 290 44.77 -1.49 -10.26
CA GLY A 290 45.33 -2.62 -9.51
C GLY A 290 44.36 -3.14 -8.45
N ALA A 291 44.33 -4.45 -8.20
CA ALA A 291 43.51 -5.03 -7.13
C ALA A 291 44.00 -4.59 -5.74
N GLY A 292 43.09 -4.42 -4.78
CA GLY A 292 43.45 -4.17 -3.39
C GLY A 292 44.05 -5.40 -2.71
N GLY A 293 44.93 -5.20 -1.73
CA GLY A 293 45.57 -6.27 -0.96
C GLY A 293 44.62 -6.94 0.02
N THR A 294 44.74 -8.25 0.24
CA THR A 294 43.93 -8.96 1.25
C THR A 294 44.30 -8.53 2.67
N GLY A 295 43.32 -8.49 3.56
CA GLY A 295 43.58 -8.30 5.00
C GLY A 295 44.40 -9.43 5.62
N GLY A 296 45.17 -9.13 6.66
CA GLY A 296 45.94 -10.12 7.43
C GLY A 296 45.04 -10.95 8.35
N THR A 297 45.35 -12.25 8.49
CA THR A 297 44.65 -13.16 9.41
C THR A 297 45.08 -12.89 10.86
N GLY A 298 44.13 -12.80 11.79
CA GLY A 298 44.42 -12.96 13.23
C GLY A 298 44.17 -14.41 13.62
N ASP A 299 44.98 -15.03 14.48
CA ASP A 299 44.84 -16.46 14.82
C ASP A 299 44.28 -16.69 16.24
N PHE A 300 44.91 -16.19 17.31
CA PHE A 300 44.52 -16.53 18.69
C PHE A 300 44.43 -15.28 19.58
N SER A 301 43.26 -14.66 19.77
CA SER A 301 43.15 -13.44 20.60
C SER A 301 42.00 -13.50 21.61
N ILE A 302 42.24 -13.47 22.93
CA ILE A 302 41.18 -13.62 23.96
C ILE A 302 40.35 -12.34 24.17
N ASN A 303 40.64 -11.25 23.42
CA ASN A 303 40.09 -9.92 23.63
C ASN A 303 39.80 -9.21 22.28
N ASN A 304 39.00 -9.84 21.41
CA ASN A 304 38.52 -9.26 20.14
C ASN A 304 39.62 -8.87 19.12
N GLY A 305 40.62 -9.72 18.86
CA GLY A 305 41.56 -9.49 17.77
C GLY A 305 40.88 -9.57 16.40
N THR A 306 40.73 -8.46 15.68
CA THR A 306 40.14 -8.44 14.33
C THR A 306 41.12 -8.91 13.26
N GLY A 307 40.65 -9.67 12.26
CA GLY A 307 41.35 -9.75 10.97
C GLY A 307 41.50 -8.35 10.36
N GLY A 308 42.59 -8.07 9.66
CA GLY A 308 42.76 -6.78 9.01
C GLY A 308 41.74 -6.57 7.88
N ALA A 309 41.29 -5.33 7.67
CA ALA A 309 40.49 -4.99 6.49
C ALA A 309 41.29 -5.17 5.19
N GLY A 310 40.64 -5.59 4.10
CA GLY A 310 41.26 -5.60 2.76
C GLY A 310 41.47 -4.18 2.22
N GLY A 311 42.47 -3.97 1.38
CA GLY A 311 42.68 -2.71 0.68
C GLY A 311 41.66 -2.51 -0.44
N ALA A 312 41.31 -1.28 -0.74
CA ALA A 312 40.57 -0.86 -1.92
C ALA A 312 41.37 -1.10 -3.21
N GLY A 313 40.69 -1.35 -4.33
CA GLY A 313 41.32 -1.35 -5.65
C GLY A 313 41.69 0.05 -6.14
N GLY A 314 42.61 0.13 -7.11
CA GLY A 314 43.11 1.38 -7.66
C GLY A 314 42.26 1.98 -8.79
N LEU A 315 42.47 3.28 -9.05
CA LEU A 315 41.75 4.08 -10.06
C LEU A 315 42.17 3.67 -11.49
N GLY A 316 41.26 3.22 -12.37
CA GLY A 316 41.65 2.90 -13.75
C GLY A 316 40.53 2.57 -14.75
N GLY A 317 40.86 2.57 -16.04
CA GLY A 317 39.97 2.35 -17.20
C GLY A 317 39.21 1.01 -17.23
N LEU A 318 39.65 0.05 -16.42
CA LEU A 318 38.87 -1.05 -15.85
C LEU A 318 39.24 -1.06 -14.36
N GLY A 319 38.37 -0.61 -13.45
CA GLY A 319 38.70 -0.42 -12.04
C GLY A 319 39.10 -1.72 -11.35
N GLY A 320 40.10 -1.66 -10.46
CA GLY A 320 40.57 -2.83 -9.73
C GLY A 320 39.56 -3.27 -8.66
N ALA A 321 39.33 -4.57 -8.50
CA ALA A 321 38.51 -5.10 -7.41
C ALA A 321 39.12 -4.78 -6.03
N GLY A 322 38.28 -4.48 -5.04
CA GLY A 322 38.71 -4.38 -3.63
C GLY A 322 39.18 -5.73 -3.11
N GLY A 323 40.16 -5.72 -2.21
CA GLY A 323 40.68 -6.90 -1.53
C GLY A 323 39.66 -7.47 -0.52
N ALA A 324 39.60 -8.80 -0.40
CA ALA A 324 38.80 -9.48 0.61
C ALA A 324 39.28 -9.11 2.04
N GLY A 325 38.34 -9.00 2.99
CA GLY A 325 38.66 -8.83 4.41
C GLY A 325 39.42 -10.04 4.97
N GLY A 326 40.24 -9.85 6.01
CA GLY A 326 40.96 -10.92 6.68
C GLY A 326 40.04 -11.82 7.52
N SER A 327 40.30 -13.13 7.52
CA SER A 327 39.57 -14.12 8.32
C SER A 327 39.75 -13.90 9.83
N ALA A 328 38.70 -14.17 10.61
CA ALA A 328 38.77 -14.26 12.07
C ALA A 328 39.66 -15.42 12.53
N GLY A 329 40.36 -15.20 13.65
CA GLY A 329 41.07 -16.24 14.37
C GLY A 329 40.16 -17.09 15.24
N ILE A 330 40.71 -18.14 15.85
CA ILE A 330 40.05 -19.07 16.76
C ILE A 330 39.39 -18.34 17.96
N PHE A 331 39.82 -17.13 18.33
CA PHE A 331 39.22 -16.29 19.39
C PHE A 331 38.97 -14.82 18.95
N GLY A 332 39.06 -14.46 17.66
CA GLY A 332 39.00 -13.06 17.21
C GLY A 332 37.73 -12.68 16.43
N THR A 333 37.23 -11.44 16.54
CA THR A 333 36.12 -10.92 15.72
C THR A 333 36.47 -10.92 14.22
N PRO A 334 35.54 -11.23 13.30
CA PRO A 334 35.79 -11.14 11.86
C PRO A 334 36.32 -9.75 11.48
N GLY A 335 37.28 -9.73 10.55
CA GLY A 335 37.87 -8.48 10.07
C GLY A 335 36.86 -7.59 9.35
N GLY A 336 36.98 -6.28 9.55
CA GLY A 336 36.17 -5.28 8.86
C GLY A 336 36.30 -5.35 7.34
N SER A 337 35.23 -5.01 6.62
CA SER A 337 35.14 -4.98 5.16
C SER A 337 36.29 -4.19 4.50
N GLY A 338 36.76 -4.62 3.33
CA GLY A 338 37.61 -3.79 2.49
C GLY A 338 36.83 -2.62 1.86
N ASN A 339 37.41 -1.43 1.85
CA ASN A 339 36.79 -0.25 1.23
C ASN A 339 36.79 -0.38 -0.30
N ALA A 340 35.80 0.21 -0.97
CA ALA A 340 35.71 0.23 -2.43
C ALA A 340 36.86 1.04 -3.08
N GLY A 341 37.26 0.67 -4.30
CA GLY A 341 38.10 1.53 -5.14
C GLY A 341 37.38 2.84 -5.49
N THR A 342 38.08 3.98 -5.43
CA THR A 342 37.51 5.29 -5.75
C THR A 342 37.50 5.55 -7.27
N THR A 343 36.98 6.70 -7.68
CA THR A 343 36.47 7.03 -9.03
C THR A 343 37.50 7.01 -10.18
N GLY A 344 37.21 6.24 -11.23
CA GLY A 344 37.80 6.43 -12.57
C GLY A 344 36.79 7.08 -13.53
N THR A 345 37.16 8.18 -14.21
CA THR A 345 36.26 8.92 -15.13
C THR A 345 35.98 8.18 -16.45
N SER A 346 36.66 7.08 -16.73
CA SER A 346 36.54 6.33 -18.00
C SER A 346 36.38 4.81 -17.86
N GLY A 347 36.54 4.24 -16.66
CA GLY A 347 36.54 2.78 -16.45
C GLY A 347 35.48 2.25 -15.51
N ALA A 348 35.09 0.98 -15.69
CA ALA A 348 34.14 0.29 -14.82
C ALA A 348 34.60 0.34 -13.35
N GLY A 349 33.68 0.50 -12.42
CA GLY A 349 33.95 0.48 -10.99
C GLY A 349 34.39 -0.91 -10.53
N GLY A 350 35.35 -0.98 -9.61
CA GLY A 350 35.81 -2.25 -9.04
C GLY A 350 34.75 -2.90 -8.15
N ALA A 351 34.65 -4.23 -8.15
CA ALA A 351 33.78 -4.94 -7.22
C ALA A 351 34.24 -4.76 -5.76
N GLY A 352 33.30 -4.72 -4.82
CA GLY A 352 33.57 -4.73 -3.39
C GLY A 352 34.08 -6.08 -2.91
N GLY A 353 34.96 -6.08 -1.91
CA GLY A 353 35.49 -7.32 -1.33
C GLY A 353 34.43 -8.07 -0.52
N ASN A 354 34.42 -9.40 -0.56
CA ASN A 354 33.50 -10.19 0.28
C ASN A 354 33.88 -10.08 1.77
N GLY A 355 32.88 -10.19 2.64
CA GLY A 355 33.04 -10.28 4.08
C GLY A 355 33.58 -11.64 4.52
N ALA A 356 34.38 -11.66 5.57
CA ALA A 356 34.94 -12.89 6.13
C ALA A 356 33.86 -13.73 6.84
N ALA A 357 33.95 -15.06 6.78
CA ALA A 357 33.07 -15.94 7.55
C ALA A 357 33.38 -15.89 9.05
N GLY A 358 32.36 -16.09 9.89
CA GLY A 358 32.46 -16.22 11.34
C GLY A 358 33.14 -17.53 11.78
N THR A 359 33.54 -17.60 13.04
CA THR A 359 34.18 -18.78 13.67
C THR A 359 33.39 -19.22 14.91
N LEU A 360 33.67 -20.40 15.46
CA LEU A 360 32.87 -20.93 16.59
C LEU A 360 32.88 -20.04 17.85
N LEU A 361 33.89 -19.18 18.03
CA LEU A 361 34.01 -18.27 19.18
C LEU A 361 33.60 -16.83 18.85
N HIS A 362 33.74 -16.42 17.59
CA HIS A 362 33.25 -15.13 17.08
C HIS A 362 32.27 -15.41 15.96
N PRO A 363 31.02 -15.67 16.35
CA PRO A 363 30.12 -16.40 15.50
C PRO A 363 29.56 -15.55 14.36
N ASP A 364 29.61 -14.21 14.45
CA ASP A 364 29.08 -13.32 13.42
C ASP A 364 29.94 -13.36 12.14
N GLY A 365 29.33 -13.11 10.98
CA GLY A 365 30.02 -12.90 9.71
C GLY A 365 30.36 -11.43 9.45
N GLY A 366 31.45 -11.18 8.74
CA GLY A 366 31.88 -9.82 8.37
C GLY A 366 31.04 -9.22 7.24
N ASN A 367 30.88 -7.89 7.21
CA ASN A 367 30.17 -7.21 6.13
C ASN A 367 30.94 -7.25 4.80
N GLY A 368 30.23 -7.25 3.67
CA GLY A 368 30.79 -7.06 2.34
C GLY A 368 31.14 -5.60 2.07
N GLY A 369 32.20 -5.37 1.30
CA GLY A 369 32.64 -4.05 0.85
C GLY A 369 31.73 -3.48 -0.25
N ALA A 370 31.61 -2.16 -0.33
CA ALA A 370 30.86 -1.53 -1.41
C ALA A 370 31.58 -1.68 -2.77
N GLY A 371 30.81 -1.68 -3.86
CA GLY A 371 31.33 -1.55 -5.21
C GLY A 371 31.80 -0.12 -5.51
N GLY A 372 32.88 0.01 -6.28
CA GLY A 372 33.41 1.29 -6.72
C GLY A 372 32.53 1.93 -7.80
N SER A 373 32.53 3.27 -7.84
CA SER A 373 31.83 4.01 -8.90
C SER A 373 32.75 4.21 -10.12
N GLY A 374 32.21 4.12 -11.33
CA GLY A 374 32.98 4.20 -12.57
C GLY A 374 32.10 4.48 -13.80
N SER A 375 32.63 4.29 -15.02
CA SER A 375 31.83 4.37 -16.24
C SER A 375 30.65 3.38 -16.20
N SER A 376 30.83 2.19 -15.63
CA SER A 376 29.78 1.39 -14.98
C SER A 376 30.09 1.28 -13.48
N GLY A 377 29.09 1.02 -12.65
CA GLY A 377 29.26 0.73 -11.24
C GLY A 377 29.76 -0.70 -10.99
N GLY A 378 30.62 -0.88 -10.00
CA GLY A 378 31.08 -2.20 -9.55
C GLY A 378 30.06 -2.88 -8.64
N GLN A 379 30.02 -4.22 -8.63
CA GLN A 379 29.13 -4.98 -7.75
C GLN A 379 29.54 -4.79 -6.27
N GLY A 380 28.57 -4.78 -5.37
CA GLY A 380 28.81 -4.89 -3.93
C GLY A 380 29.31 -6.28 -3.54
N GLY A 381 30.22 -6.35 -2.57
CA GLY A 381 30.72 -7.61 -2.03
C GLY A 381 29.68 -8.33 -1.17
N ALA A 382 29.68 -9.66 -1.17
CA ALA A 382 28.78 -10.43 -0.33
C ALA A 382 29.17 -10.33 1.15
N GLY A 383 28.20 -10.37 2.06
CA GLY A 383 28.45 -10.55 3.48
C GLY A 383 28.94 -11.96 3.81
N GLY A 384 29.77 -12.09 4.83
CA GLY A 384 30.28 -13.37 5.30
C GLY A 384 29.22 -14.15 6.07
N ALA A 385 29.22 -15.48 5.90
CA ALA A 385 28.36 -16.36 6.68
C ALA A 385 28.82 -16.46 8.13
N ALA A 386 27.89 -16.62 9.06
CA ALA A 386 28.16 -16.85 10.47
C ALA A 386 28.54 -18.31 10.77
N ALA A 387 29.06 -18.54 11.98
CA ALA A 387 29.28 -19.85 12.59
C ALA A 387 28.60 -19.91 13.97
N GLY A 388 28.42 -21.09 14.56
CA GLY A 388 27.82 -21.20 15.89
C GLY A 388 26.42 -20.58 15.98
N ASN A 389 26.25 -19.54 16.82
CA ASN A 389 24.97 -18.83 17.04
C ASN A 389 24.95 -17.40 16.46
N GLY A 390 25.82 -17.10 15.49
CA GLY A 390 26.12 -15.73 15.08
C GLY A 390 25.29 -15.21 13.92
N HIS A 391 25.35 -13.91 13.74
CA HIS A 391 24.64 -13.16 12.72
C HIS A 391 25.44 -13.10 11.41
N GLY A 392 24.80 -13.34 10.28
CA GLY A 392 25.44 -13.17 8.97
C GLY A 392 25.78 -11.70 8.70
N GLY A 393 26.87 -11.45 7.98
CA GLY A 393 27.30 -10.10 7.64
C GLY A 393 26.42 -9.45 6.58
N ASN A 394 26.29 -8.13 6.58
CA ASN A 394 25.52 -7.42 5.54
C ASN A 394 26.29 -7.42 4.20
N GLY A 395 25.58 -7.49 3.09
CA GLY A 395 26.13 -7.28 1.76
C GLY A 395 26.48 -5.80 1.51
N GLY A 396 27.52 -5.56 0.71
CA GLY A 396 27.96 -4.22 0.34
C GLY A 396 27.06 -3.58 -0.72
N ASN A 397 26.94 -2.26 -0.73
CA ASN A 397 26.18 -1.56 -1.77
C ASN A 397 26.90 -1.64 -3.13
N GLY A 398 26.15 -1.66 -4.23
CA GLY A 398 26.70 -1.53 -5.57
C GLY A 398 27.16 -0.10 -5.87
N GLY A 399 28.17 0.03 -6.74
CA GLY A 399 28.76 1.30 -7.13
C GLY A 399 27.92 2.07 -8.14
N ALA A 400 28.07 3.39 -8.20
CA ALA A 400 27.32 4.21 -9.15
C ALA A 400 27.97 4.21 -10.55
N ALA A 401 27.14 4.27 -11.58
CA ALA A 401 27.58 4.56 -12.94
C ALA A 401 27.62 6.08 -13.18
N LEU A 402 28.80 6.57 -13.60
CA LEU A 402 29.08 7.96 -13.94
C LEU A 402 28.95 8.23 -15.45
N SER A 403 28.97 7.18 -16.29
CA SER A 403 28.69 7.28 -17.73
C SER A 403 27.20 7.21 -18.02
N GLN A 404 26.75 7.92 -19.05
CA GLN A 404 25.36 7.89 -19.51
C GLN A 404 24.92 6.50 -20.03
N THR A 405 25.86 5.74 -20.60
CA THR A 405 25.64 4.35 -21.07
C THR A 405 25.99 3.29 -20.02
N GLY A 406 26.47 3.73 -18.86
CA GLY A 406 26.91 2.85 -17.78
C GLY A 406 25.78 2.16 -17.04
N THR A 407 26.02 0.93 -16.60
CA THR A 407 25.15 0.21 -15.67
C THR A 407 25.59 0.45 -14.24
N GLY A 408 24.69 0.77 -13.33
CA GLY A 408 24.96 0.77 -11.88
C GLY A 408 25.27 -0.64 -11.41
N GLY A 409 26.12 -0.75 -10.38
CA GLY A 409 26.47 -2.05 -9.81
C GLY A 409 25.34 -2.61 -8.95
N ASP A 410 25.10 -3.91 -9.00
CA ASP A 410 24.20 -4.60 -8.08
C ASP A 410 24.75 -4.60 -6.65
N GLY A 411 23.85 -4.60 -5.67
CA GLY A 411 24.19 -4.81 -4.27
C GLY A 411 24.63 -6.25 -3.98
N GLY A 412 25.55 -6.41 -3.05
CA GLY A 412 26.02 -7.71 -2.57
C GLY A 412 24.96 -8.43 -1.74
N ALA A 413 24.95 -9.76 -1.79
CA ALA A 413 24.07 -10.55 -0.93
C ALA A 413 24.51 -10.47 0.54
N GLY A 414 23.56 -10.51 1.47
CA GLY A 414 23.84 -10.72 2.89
C GLY A 414 24.32 -12.14 3.16
N GLY A 415 25.17 -12.31 4.16
CA GLY A 415 25.66 -13.61 4.60
C GLY A 415 24.62 -14.36 5.42
N ASP A 416 24.67 -15.69 5.39
CA ASP A 416 23.78 -16.53 6.18
C ASP A 416 24.14 -16.45 7.68
N GLY A 417 23.14 -16.45 8.56
CA GLY A 417 23.30 -16.63 10.01
C GLY A 417 23.65 -18.08 10.38
N ALA A 418 23.90 -18.33 11.66
CA ALA A 418 24.15 -19.67 12.20
C ALA A 418 23.43 -19.86 13.55
N GLY A 419 22.96 -21.08 13.83
CA GLY A 419 22.35 -21.42 15.12
C GLY A 419 21.09 -20.61 15.42
N THR A 420 21.16 -19.64 16.34
CA THR A 420 20.05 -18.71 16.65
C THR A 420 20.24 -17.32 16.03
N GLY A 421 21.32 -17.11 15.28
CA GLY A 421 21.67 -15.82 14.72
C GLY A 421 20.94 -15.50 13.41
N ASN A 422 20.73 -14.22 13.19
CA ASN A 422 20.01 -13.67 12.03
C ASN A 422 20.87 -13.71 10.75
N GLY A 423 20.22 -13.77 9.60
CA GLY A 423 20.88 -13.51 8.31
C GLY A 423 21.21 -12.03 8.13
N GLY A 424 22.27 -11.74 7.38
CA GLY A 424 22.69 -10.38 7.06
C GLY A 424 21.81 -9.74 6.00
N ASN A 425 21.68 -8.41 6.01
CA ASN A 425 20.91 -7.69 5.00
C ASN A 425 21.65 -7.66 3.65
N GLY A 426 20.94 -7.68 2.53
CA GLY A 426 21.49 -7.41 1.22
C GLY A 426 21.85 -5.94 1.02
N GLY A 427 22.87 -5.67 0.21
CA GLY A 427 23.30 -4.31 -0.12
C GLY A 427 22.37 -3.65 -1.15
N ASN A 428 22.31 -2.32 -1.17
CA ASN A 428 21.52 -1.59 -2.15
C ASN A 428 22.21 -1.61 -3.52
N GLY A 429 21.43 -1.52 -4.59
CA GLY A 429 21.94 -1.29 -5.94
C GLY A 429 22.56 0.10 -6.10
N GLY A 430 23.39 0.24 -7.13
CA GLY A 430 24.12 1.45 -7.48
C GLY A 430 23.34 2.32 -8.47
N ALA A 431 23.36 3.63 -8.26
CA ALA A 431 22.67 4.59 -9.12
C ALA A 431 23.26 4.62 -10.54
N ALA A 432 22.42 4.90 -11.54
CA ALA A 432 22.85 5.12 -12.91
C ALA A 432 21.91 6.07 -13.65
N ALA A 433 22.40 6.64 -14.76
CA ALA A 433 21.62 7.51 -15.62
C ALA A 433 20.59 6.77 -16.50
N SER A 434 20.84 5.49 -16.82
CA SER A 434 19.96 4.69 -17.69
C SER A 434 19.70 3.27 -17.17
N GLN A 435 20.69 2.55 -16.65
CA GLN A 435 20.52 1.18 -16.14
C GLN A 435 21.03 1.08 -14.71
N ALA A 436 20.16 1.17 -13.71
CA ALA A 436 20.56 1.12 -12.31
C ALA A 436 20.78 -0.31 -11.82
N GLY A 437 21.58 -0.46 -10.77
CA GLY A 437 21.87 -1.75 -10.16
C GLY A 437 20.73 -2.30 -9.32
N ASN A 438 20.60 -3.61 -9.26
CA ASN A 438 19.64 -4.32 -8.43
C ASN A 438 20.07 -4.37 -6.97
N GLY A 439 19.12 -4.52 -6.06
CA GLY A 439 19.39 -4.80 -4.66
C GLY A 439 19.88 -6.23 -4.45
N GLY A 440 20.79 -6.40 -3.49
CA GLY A 440 21.30 -7.70 -3.07
C GLY A 440 20.26 -8.48 -2.25
N LYS A 441 20.32 -9.81 -2.31
CA LYS A 441 19.44 -10.68 -1.50
C LYS A 441 19.86 -10.64 -0.03
N GLY A 442 18.91 -10.75 0.89
CA GLY A 442 19.21 -10.99 2.29
C GLY A 442 19.70 -12.42 2.54
N GLY A 443 20.51 -12.60 3.57
CA GLY A 443 21.04 -13.89 3.99
C GLY A 443 20.02 -14.71 4.78
N ASN A 444 20.12 -16.03 4.71
CA ASN A 444 19.22 -16.94 5.42
C ASN A 444 19.60 -17.05 6.90
N ALA A 445 18.68 -17.50 7.74
CA ALA A 445 18.93 -17.82 9.14
C ALA A 445 18.52 -19.26 9.47
N PRO A 446 19.46 -20.17 9.77
CA PRO A 446 19.14 -21.46 10.35
C PRO A 446 18.63 -21.28 11.79
N GLY A 447 17.89 -22.27 12.30
CA GLY A 447 17.32 -22.24 13.66
C GLY A 447 16.35 -21.09 13.91
N SER A 448 16.40 -20.45 15.09
CA SER A 448 15.40 -19.43 15.52
C SER A 448 15.71 -18.00 15.09
N GLY A 449 16.79 -17.76 14.35
CA GLY A 449 17.14 -16.43 13.86
C GLY A 449 16.23 -15.95 12.73
N ASN A 450 16.21 -14.64 12.51
CA ASN A 450 15.46 -14.01 11.42
C ASN A 450 16.28 -13.93 10.14
N GLY A 451 15.64 -14.13 8.98
CA GLY A 451 16.28 -13.88 7.69
C GLY A 451 16.62 -12.40 7.51
N GLY A 452 17.69 -12.11 6.77
CA GLY A 452 18.11 -10.75 6.48
C GLY A 452 17.22 -10.08 5.42
N ASN A 453 17.10 -8.76 5.48
CA ASN A 453 16.30 -8.02 4.50
C ASN A 453 17.03 -7.95 3.14
N GLY A 454 16.28 -7.94 2.04
CA GLY A 454 16.82 -7.62 0.72
C GLY A 454 17.15 -6.14 0.57
N GLY A 455 18.19 -5.83 -0.18
CA GLY A 455 18.60 -4.46 -0.49
C GLY A 455 17.67 -3.80 -1.50
N ALA A 456 17.59 -2.47 -1.50
CA ALA A 456 16.79 -1.73 -2.46
C ALA A 456 17.46 -1.68 -3.83
N GLY A 457 16.66 -1.75 -4.90
CA GLY A 457 17.08 -1.43 -6.25
C GLY A 457 17.31 0.06 -6.42
N ALA A 458 18.33 0.45 -7.19
CA ALA A 458 18.62 1.86 -7.40
C ALA A 458 17.68 2.51 -8.42
N GLY A 459 17.39 3.79 -8.21
CA GLY A 459 16.59 4.58 -9.14
C GLY A 459 17.39 5.09 -10.34
N VAL A 460 16.67 5.54 -11.36
CA VAL A 460 17.22 6.14 -12.58
C VAL A 460 16.64 7.54 -12.77
N THR A 461 17.50 8.51 -13.08
CA THR A 461 17.09 9.86 -13.52
C THR A 461 17.62 10.12 -14.93
N MET A 462 16.73 10.35 -15.91
CA MET A 462 17.11 10.58 -17.30
C MET A 462 16.65 11.94 -17.85
N THR A 463 17.60 12.69 -18.38
CA THR A 463 17.41 13.97 -19.09
C THR A 463 17.52 13.85 -20.61
N GLY A 464 18.01 12.71 -21.12
CA GLY A 464 18.14 12.40 -22.55
C GLY A 464 17.00 11.52 -23.09
N THR A 465 17.19 10.95 -24.28
CA THR A 465 16.35 9.90 -24.86
C THR A 465 17.02 8.54 -24.70
N GLY A 466 16.24 7.46 -24.58
CA GLY A 466 16.80 6.11 -24.43
C GLY A 466 15.95 5.21 -23.54
N ALA A 467 16.32 3.93 -23.46
CA ALA A 467 15.73 2.99 -22.52
C ALA A 467 16.25 3.26 -21.10
N VAL A 468 15.36 3.09 -20.11
CA VAL A 468 15.72 3.05 -18.69
C VAL A 468 15.40 1.69 -18.10
N ALA A 469 16.32 1.17 -17.30
CA ALA A 469 16.13 -0.02 -16.49
C ALA A 469 16.43 0.36 -15.03
N PRO A 470 15.43 0.72 -14.21
CA PRO A 470 15.64 0.86 -12.78
C PRO A 470 16.02 -0.47 -12.14
N GLY A 471 16.72 -0.42 -11.00
CA GLY A 471 17.10 -1.59 -10.25
C GLY A 471 15.88 -2.31 -9.65
N THR A 472 15.90 -3.62 -9.65
CA THR A 472 14.94 -4.43 -8.89
C THR A 472 15.35 -4.53 -7.42
N GLY A 473 14.39 -4.66 -6.51
CA GLY A 473 14.65 -4.93 -5.10
C GLY A 473 15.16 -6.36 -4.89
N GLY A 474 16.08 -6.54 -3.95
CA GLY A 474 16.59 -7.85 -3.57
C GLY A 474 15.58 -8.65 -2.76
N ASN A 475 15.58 -9.97 -2.88
CA ASN A 475 14.70 -10.82 -2.06
C ASN A 475 15.18 -10.86 -0.60
N GLY A 476 14.25 -10.97 0.34
CA GLY A 476 14.56 -11.27 1.74
C GLY A 476 15.09 -12.69 1.92
N GLY A 477 15.93 -12.89 2.93
CA GLY A 477 16.48 -14.18 3.31
C GLY A 477 15.47 -15.05 4.05
N SER A 478 15.56 -16.36 3.90
CA SER A 478 14.65 -17.30 4.57
C SER A 478 15.11 -17.64 5.98
N SER A 479 14.20 -18.03 6.86
CA SER A 479 14.47 -18.57 8.19
C SER A 479 13.79 -19.92 8.38
N VAL A 480 14.28 -20.74 9.31
CA VAL A 480 13.65 -22.03 9.65
C VAL A 480 12.69 -21.88 10.83
N GLY A 481 13.07 -21.12 11.86
CA GLY A 481 12.32 -20.93 13.10
C GLY A 481 12.02 -19.47 13.47
N GLY A 482 12.60 -18.50 12.77
CA GLY A 482 12.36 -17.07 12.98
C GLY A 482 11.42 -16.44 11.94
N VAL A 483 11.53 -15.13 11.75
CA VAL A 483 10.81 -14.38 10.71
C VAL A 483 11.65 -14.34 9.44
N GLY A 484 11.05 -14.60 8.28
CA GLY A 484 11.72 -14.36 6.99
C GLY A 484 12.02 -12.87 6.77
N GLY A 485 13.13 -12.57 6.10
CA GLY A 485 13.53 -11.18 5.83
C GLY A 485 12.58 -10.47 4.87
N ALA A 486 12.47 -9.14 4.98
CA ALA A 486 11.68 -8.36 4.05
C ALA A 486 12.37 -8.26 2.68
N GLY A 487 11.59 -8.20 1.59
CA GLY A 487 12.10 -7.86 0.27
C GLY A 487 12.44 -6.37 0.15
N GLY A 488 13.45 -6.05 -0.65
CA GLY A 488 13.88 -4.69 -0.92
C GLY A 488 12.93 -3.96 -1.88
N ALA A 489 12.88 -2.64 -1.79
CA ALA A 489 12.08 -1.83 -2.71
C ALA A 489 12.69 -1.80 -4.12
N GLY A 490 11.84 -1.71 -5.15
CA GLY A 490 12.25 -1.46 -6.52
C GLY A 490 12.65 0.00 -6.77
N GLY A 491 13.54 0.21 -7.73
CA GLY A 491 14.08 1.52 -8.09
C GLY A 491 13.05 2.42 -8.76
N ALA A 492 13.02 3.69 -8.34
CA ALA A 492 12.17 4.70 -8.95
C ALA A 492 12.74 5.20 -10.29
N VAL A 493 11.87 5.69 -11.17
CA VAL A 493 12.25 6.29 -12.45
C VAL A 493 11.80 7.74 -12.50
N LEU A 494 12.72 8.64 -12.86
CA LEU A 494 12.43 10.04 -13.17
C LEU A 494 12.90 10.39 -14.58
N ILE A 495 11.98 10.76 -15.47
CA ILE A 495 12.31 11.22 -16.84
C ILE A 495 11.81 12.65 -17.03
N GLN A 496 12.72 13.55 -17.39
CA GLN A 496 12.42 14.98 -17.54
C GLN A 496 12.27 15.41 -19.00
N ASN A 497 12.67 14.57 -19.95
CA ASN A 497 12.67 14.88 -21.37
C ASN A 497 11.37 14.46 -22.07
N THR A 498 10.66 15.42 -22.64
CA THR A 498 9.40 15.20 -23.34
C THR A 498 9.50 14.42 -24.65
N ALA A 499 10.68 14.40 -25.26
CA ALA A 499 10.95 13.65 -26.49
C ALA A 499 11.26 12.17 -26.24
N ASN A 500 11.40 11.73 -24.98
CA ASN A 500 11.71 10.33 -24.71
C ASN A 500 10.48 9.44 -24.92
N ALA A 501 10.42 8.76 -26.06
CA ALA A 501 9.29 7.91 -26.46
C ALA A 501 9.47 6.42 -26.08
N VAL A 502 10.55 6.05 -25.37
CA VAL A 502 10.82 4.64 -25.04
C VAL A 502 9.92 4.18 -23.88
N PRO A 503 9.42 2.93 -23.90
CA PRO A 503 8.68 2.35 -22.78
C PRO A 503 9.46 2.39 -21.47
N VAL A 504 8.75 2.60 -20.38
CA VAL A 504 9.31 2.76 -19.03
C VAL A 504 8.56 1.84 -18.07
N VAL A 505 9.31 1.08 -17.29
CA VAL A 505 8.76 0.26 -16.20
C VAL A 505 9.53 0.60 -14.93
N GLY A 506 8.84 0.88 -13.84
CA GLY A 506 9.46 1.06 -12.51
C GLY A 506 10.11 -0.24 -12.04
N GLY A 507 11.08 -0.16 -11.12
CA GLY A 507 11.77 -1.35 -10.62
C GLY A 507 10.80 -2.26 -9.85
N THR A 508 10.89 -3.57 -10.01
CA THR A 508 10.07 -4.49 -9.21
C THR A 508 10.58 -4.57 -7.78
N GLY A 509 9.70 -4.67 -6.80
CA GLY A 509 10.06 -5.00 -5.42
C GLY A 509 10.56 -6.44 -5.31
N GLY A 510 11.43 -6.71 -4.34
CA GLY A 510 11.91 -8.05 -4.05
C GLY A 510 10.90 -8.86 -3.23
N ASN A 511 10.94 -10.18 -3.33
CA ASN A 511 10.04 -11.04 -2.56
C ASN A 511 10.51 -11.16 -1.10
N GLY A 512 9.56 -11.31 -0.18
CA GLY A 512 9.84 -11.63 1.22
C GLY A 512 10.38 -13.05 1.39
N GLY A 513 11.27 -13.23 2.36
CA GLY A 513 11.83 -14.53 2.71
C GLY A 513 10.82 -15.42 3.45
N SER A 514 10.95 -16.74 3.31
CA SER A 514 10.09 -17.67 4.05
C SER A 514 10.57 -17.84 5.49
N GLY A 515 9.71 -18.28 6.41
CA GLY A 515 10.07 -18.41 7.83
C GLY A 515 9.08 -19.20 8.66
N ALA A 516 9.27 -19.21 9.99
CA ALA A 516 8.17 -19.53 10.90
C ALA A 516 7.05 -18.49 10.74
N PHE A 517 7.43 -17.22 10.54
CA PHE A 517 6.61 -16.14 10.01
C PHE A 517 7.20 -15.66 8.68
N GLY A 518 6.36 -15.33 7.71
CA GLY A 518 6.80 -14.87 6.40
C GLY A 518 7.27 -13.41 6.40
N GLY A 519 8.33 -13.10 5.65
CA GLY A 519 8.79 -11.74 5.44
C GLY A 519 7.90 -10.95 4.48
N ALA A 520 7.79 -9.64 4.66
CA ALA A 520 7.02 -8.80 3.73
C ALA A 520 7.72 -8.66 2.36
N GLY A 521 6.94 -8.57 1.28
CA GLY A 521 7.42 -8.21 -0.04
C GLY A 521 7.77 -6.72 -0.14
N GLY A 522 8.74 -6.39 -0.98
CA GLY A 522 9.18 -5.02 -1.22
C GLY A 522 8.23 -4.24 -2.12
N ALA A 523 8.16 -2.93 -1.94
CA ALA A 523 7.33 -2.07 -2.79
C ALA A 523 7.93 -1.94 -4.21
N GLY A 524 7.06 -1.81 -5.22
CA GLY A 524 7.44 -1.47 -6.58
C GLY A 524 7.87 0.00 -6.72
N GLY A 525 8.78 0.25 -7.65
CA GLY A 525 9.35 1.57 -7.92
C GLY A 525 8.34 2.52 -8.57
N GLN A 526 8.28 3.75 -8.09
CA GLN A 526 7.45 4.79 -8.70
C GLN A 526 8.02 5.26 -10.02
N VAL A 527 7.15 5.72 -10.93
CA VAL A 527 7.57 6.37 -12.18
C VAL A 527 7.01 7.77 -12.27
N ILE A 528 7.89 8.75 -12.41
CA ILE A 528 7.56 10.15 -12.68
C ILE A 528 8.15 10.50 -14.05
N THR A 529 7.32 10.80 -15.03
CA THR A 529 7.81 11.00 -16.40
C THR A 529 7.12 12.17 -17.10
N ALA A 530 7.93 12.98 -17.76
CA ALA A 530 7.50 13.93 -18.80
C ALA A 530 7.64 13.32 -20.21
N GLY A 531 8.12 12.07 -20.34
CA GLY A 531 8.32 11.40 -21.62
C GLY A 531 7.02 11.08 -22.36
N ALA A 532 7.16 10.56 -23.58
CA ALA A 532 6.06 10.22 -24.48
C ALA A 532 5.87 8.70 -24.67
N GLY A 533 6.66 7.86 -24.00
CA GLY A 533 6.58 6.39 -24.07
C GLY A 533 5.55 5.77 -23.12
N THR A 534 5.17 4.52 -23.37
CA THR A 534 4.27 3.76 -22.48
C THR A 534 4.90 3.60 -21.11
N THR A 535 4.13 3.79 -20.05
CA THR A 535 4.67 3.89 -18.70
C THR A 535 3.94 2.97 -17.74
N THR A 536 4.67 2.10 -17.06
CA THR A 536 4.13 1.19 -16.05
C THR A 536 4.87 1.39 -14.72
N GLY A 537 4.13 1.49 -13.62
CA GLY A 537 4.71 1.48 -12.28
C GLY A 537 5.37 0.13 -11.96
N GLY A 538 6.34 0.08 -11.06
CA GLY A 538 6.99 -1.17 -10.68
C GLY A 538 6.03 -2.13 -9.96
N HIS A 539 6.15 -3.43 -10.19
CA HIS A 539 5.36 -4.40 -9.43
C HIS A 539 5.86 -4.55 -8.00
N GLY A 540 4.95 -4.71 -7.04
CA GLY A 540 5.31 -5.11 -5.67
C GLY A 540 5.78 -6.57 -5.63
N GLY A 541 6.71 -6.87 -4.73
CA GLY A 541 7.17 -8.24 -4.50
C GLY A 541 6.20 -9.06 -3.66
N ASP A 542 6.22 -10.38 -3.82
CA ASP A 542 5.35 -11.29 -3.05
C ASP A 542 5.81 -11.40 -1.59
N GLY A 543 4.88 -11.66 -0.69
CA GLY A 543 5.16 -12.00 0.70
C GLY A 543 5.72 -13.42 0.84
N GLY A 544 6.60 -13.61 1.82
CA GLY A 544 7.22 -14.90 2.10
C GLY A 544 6.26 -15.90 2.75
N THR A 545 6.51 -17.20 2.54
CA THR A 545 5.69 -18.25 3.15
C THR A 545 6.04 -18.49 4.61
N ALA A 546 5.06 -18.85 5.43
CA ALA A 546 5.19 -19.16 6.85
C ALA A 546 4.90 -20.64 7.11
N THR A 547 5.69 -21.29 7.97
CA THR A 547 5.48 -22.70 8.33
C THR A 547 4.50 -22.90 9.48
N ILE A 548 4.46 -21.97 10.44
CA ILE A 548 3.59 -22.07 11.63
C ILE A 548 2.86 -20.77 11.99
N GLY A 549 3.31 -19.63 11.46
CA GLY A 549 2.80 -18.30 11.78
C GLY A 549 2.05 -17.64 10.63
N LEU A 550 2.07 -16.31 10.61
CA LEU A 550 1.49 -15.48 9.57
C LEU A 550 2.36 -15.47 8.32
N GLY A 551 1.77 -15.69 7.16
CA GLY A 551 2.40 -15.42 5.87
C GLY A 551 2.74 -13.94 5.71
N GLY A 552 3.80 -13.64 4.96
CA GLY A 552 4.26 -12.28 4.75
C GLY A 552 3.28 -11.45 3.91
N ALA A 553 3.18 -10.15 4.17
CA ALA A 553 2.38 -9.27 3.32
C ALA A 553 3.04 -9.05 1.95
N GLY A 554 2.26 -8.97 0.87
CA GLY A 554 2.74 -8.55 -0.44
C GLY A 554 3.07 -7.06 -0.47
N GLY A 555 4.05 -6.69 -1.28
CA GLY A 555 4.50 -5.31 -1.47
C GLY A 555 3.52 -4.49 -2.32
N ALA A 556 3.42 -3.19 -2.06
CA ALA A 556 2.60 -2.30 -2.88
C ALA A 556 3.18 -2.11 -4.28
N GLY A 557 2.33 -1.97 -5.29
CA GLY A 557 2.70 -1.57 -6.64
C GLY A 557 3.11 -0.09 -6.72
N GLY A 558 4.03 0.21 -7.62
CA GLY A 558 4.55 1.55 -7.85
C GLY A 558 3.53 2.47 -8.50
N SER A 559 3.40 3.70 -8.00
CA SER A 559 2.56 4.73 -8.58
C SER A 559 3.19 5.33 -9.84
N VAL A 560 2.35 5.90 -10.71
CA VAL A 560 2.79 6.64 -11.90
C VAL A 560 2.27 8.07 -11.89
N GLN A 561 3.18 9.02 -12.05
CA GLN A 561 2.86 10.41 -12.33
C GLN A 561 3.34 10.78 -13.74
N PHE A 562 2.39 10.91 -14.67
CA PHE A 562 2.67 11.17 -16.08
C PHE A 562 2.30 12.62 -16.44
N GLN A 563 3.29 13.39 -16.91
CA GLN A 563 3.22 14.85 -17.01
C GLN A 563 3.27 15.39 -18.45
N ASN A 564 3.17 14.51 -19.45
CA ASN A 564 3.19 14.89 -20.86
C ASN A 564 1.78 14.96 -21.47
N GLY A 565 1.18 16.14 -21.43
CA GLY A 565 -0.21 16.34 -21.89
C GLY A 565 -0.45 16.11 -23.39
N THR A 566 0.59 16.10 -24.22
CA THR A 566 0.47 15.85 -25.67
C THR A 566 0.66 14.39 -26.04
N SER A 567 1.16 13.55 -25.12
CA SER A 567 1.41 12.13 -25.40
C SER A 567 0.12 11.31 -25.29
N SER A 568 -0.06 10.40 -26.24
CA SER A 568 -1.12 9.38 -26.26
C SER A 568 -0.66 8.03 -25.68
N ALA A 569 0.48 7.97 -24.99
CA ALA A 569 1.01 6.75 -24.43
C ALA A 569 0.11 6.15 -23.35
N VAL A 570 0.12 4.82 -23.28
CA VAL A 570 -0.58 4.06 -22.23
C VAL A 570 0.14 4.25 -20.89
N VAL A 571 -0.64 4.49 -19.83
CA VAL A 571 -0.13 4.68 -18.47
C VAL A 571 -0.78 3.66 -17.54
N THR A 572 0.02 2.82 -16.88
CA THR A 572 -0.45 1.73 -16.03
C THR A 572 0.19 1.80 -14.64
N GLY A 573 -0.60 1.72 -13.58
CA GLY A 573 -0.06 1.58 -12.22
C GLY A 573 0.60 0.21 -12.03
N GLY A 574 1.60 0.12 -11.15
CA GLY A 574 2.23 -1.17 -10.84
C GLY A 574 1.27 -2.11 -10.10
N GLY A 575 1.30 -3.41 -10.39
CA GLY A 575 0.51 -4.39 -9.62
C GLY A 575 1.06 -4.59 -8.21
N GLY A 576 0.19 -4.81 -7.22
CA GLY A 576 0.59 -5.25 -5.89
C GLY A 576 1.08 -6.71 -5.89
N GLY A 577 2.00 -7.04 -4.99
CA GLY A 577 2.48 -8.40 -4.79
C GLY A 577 1.49 -9.24 -3.98
N ASN A 578 1.54 -10.56 -4.13
CA ASN A 578 0.65 -11.47 -3.42
C ASN A 578 1.08 -11.66 -1.96
N GLY A 579 0.13 -11.92 -1.08
CA GLY A 579 0.39 -12.35 0.29
C GLY A 579 0.96 -13.76 0.34
N GLY A 580 1.90 -13.99 1.26
CA GLY A 580 2.50 -15.30 1.47
C GLY A 580 1.56 -16.28 2.18
N GLN A 581 1.77 -17.57 1.93
CA GLN A 581 0.98 -18.63 2.58
C GLN A 581 1.43 -18.80 4.04
N GLY A 582 0.57 -19.31 4.92
CA GLY A 582 0.94 -19.55 6.31
C GLY A 582 -0.05 -20.42 7.09
N PHE A 583 0.10 -20.46 8.41
CA PHE A 583 -0.99 -20.90 9.27
C PHE A 583 -2.18 -19.96 9.08
N ALA A 584 -1.93 -18.65 9.17
CA ALA A 584 -2.80 -17.62 8.60
C ALA A 584 -2.10 -16.93 7.43
N GLY A 585 -2.86 -16.62 6.38
CA GLY A 585 -2.33 -16.05 5.14
C GLY A 585 -1.93 -14.59 5.28
N GLY A 586 -0.90 -14.17 4.54
CA GLY A 586 -0.47 -12.78 4.45
C GLY A 586 -1.39 -11.93 3.58
N ALA A 587 -1.47 -10.63 3.85
CA ALA A 587 -2.26 -9.71 3.03
C ALA A 587 -1.62 -9.49 1.65
N GLY A 588 -2.43 -9.34 0.60
CA GLY A 588 -1.97 -8.87 -0.71
C GLY A 588 -1.62 -7.38 -0.70
N GLY A 589 -0.68 -6.98 -1.54
CA GLY A 589 -0.23 -5.60 -1.68
C GLY A 589 -1.21 -4.75 -2.48
N ALA A 590 -1.30 -3.46 -2.19
CA ALA A 590 -2.14 -2.54 -2.95
C ALA A 590 -1.55 -2.27 -4.35
N GLY A 591 -2.40 -2.07 -5.35
CA GLY A 591 -2.02 -1.64 -6.68
C GLY A 591 -1.64 -0.15 -6.75
N GLY A 592 -0.79 0.19 -7.71
CA GLY A 592 -0.24 1.52 -7.90
C GLY A 592 -1.26 2.54 -8.40
N VAL A 593 -1.26 3.72 -7.79
CA VAL A 593 -2.09 4.87 -8.19
C VAL A 593 -1.53 5.53 -9.44
N VAL A 594 -2.40 5.99 -10.35
CA VAL A 594 -1.98 6.75 -11.53
C VAL A 594 -2.54 8.17 -11.48
N VAL A 595 -1.67 9.16 -11.67
CA VAL A 595 -2.03 10.56 -11.88
C VAL A 595 -1.45 11.00 -13.22
N THR A 596 -2.30 11.41 -14.15
CA THR A 596 -1.87 11.75 -15.51
C THR A 596 -2.59 12.97 -16.08
N ASN A 597 -1.83 13.80 -16.80
CA ASN A 597 -2.37 14.82 -17.71
C ASN A 597 -2.29 14.41 -19.19
N GLY A 598 -1.76 13.21 -19.48
CA GLY A 598 -1.61 12.66 -20.83
C GLY A 598 -2.95 12.33 -21.48
N ALA A 599 -2.90 12.06 -22.79
CA ALA A 599 -4.08 11.78 -23.62
C ALA A 599 -4.30 10.29 -23.91
N GLY A 600 -3.43 9.39 -23.44
CA GLY A 600 -3.51 7.95 -23.71
C GLY A 600 -4.36 7.15 -22.72
N ALA A 601 -4.55 5.87 -23.00
CA ALA A 601 -5.33 4.98 -22.14
C ALA A 601 -4.65 4.81 -20.77
N THR A 602 -5.43 4.78 -19.70
CA THR A 602 -4.90 4.79 -18.34
C THR A 602 -5.54 3.72 -17.47
N VAL A 603 -4.73 2.93 -16.77
CA VAL A 603 -5.18 1.83 -15.92
C VAL A 603 -4.53 1.92 -14.55
N GLY A 604 -5.31 1.88 -13.48
CA GLY A 604 -4.77 1.74 -12.11
C GLY A 604 -4.14 0.36 -11.91
N GLY A 605 -3.15 0.23 -11.03
CA GLY A 605 -2.52 -1.07 -10.78
C GLY A 605 -3.48 -2.04 -10.09
N HIS A 606 -3.45 -3.33 -10.42
CA HIS A 606 -4.27 -4.33 -9.72
C HIS A 606 -3.71 -4.60 -8.31
N GLY A 607 -4.60 -4.88 -7.34
CA GLY A 607 -4.20 -5.37 -6.02
C GLY A 607 -3.73 -6.82 -6.09
N GLY A 608 -2.77 -7.19 -5.23
CA GLY A 608 -2.29 -8.57 -5.12
C GLY A 608 -3.25 -9.45 -4.33
N ASP A 609 -3.22 -10.75 -4.57
CA ASP A 609 -4.07 -11.71 -3.87
C ASP A 609 -3.61 -11.94 -2.43
N GLY A 610 -4.54 -12.27 -1.53
CA GLY A 610 -4.24 -12.69 -0.18
C GLY A 610 -3.72 -14.13 -0.12
N GLY A 611 -2.81 -14.41 0.81
CA GLY A 611 -2.23 -15.73 0.98
C GLY A 611 -3.18 -16.74 1.62
N THR A 612 -2.95 -18.03 1.42
CA THR A 612 -3.72 -19.12 2.03
C THR A 612 -3.34 -19.34 3.49
N GLY A 613 -4.34 -19.53 4.35
CA GLY A 613 -4.22 -19.89 5.76
C GLY A 613 -4.50 -21.37 5.98
N THR A 614 -3.47 -22.20 6.08
CA THR A 614 -3.60 -23.67 6.19
C THR A 614 -4.24 -24.14 7.51
N GLY A 615 -4.23 -23.32 8.56
CA GLY A 615 -4.85 -23.63 9.85
C GLY A 615 -5.55 -22.46 10.54
N GLY A 616 -5.49 -21.26 9.93
CA GLY A 616 -6.05 -20.00 10.39
C GLY A 616 -6.78 -19.25 9.27
N ILE A 617 -6.95 -17.94 9.43
CA ILE A 617 -7.64 -17.11 8.44
C ILE A 617 -6.82 -16.99 7.14
N GLY A 618 -7.49 -16.98 5.99
CA GLY A 618 -6.86 -16.55 4.74
C GLY A 618 -6.53 -15.05 4.77
N GLY A 619 -5.51 -14.67 4.02
CA GLY A 619 -5.06 -13.28 3.90
C GLY A 619 -6.04 -12.41 3.14
N VAL A 620 -6.10 -11.12 3.47
CA VAL A 620 -6.95 -10.17 2.72
C VAL A 620 -6.33 -9.84 1.37
N GLY A 621 -7.14 -9.67 0.33
CA GLY A 621 -6.70 -9.18 -0.97
C GLY A 621 -6.34 -7.69 -0.93
N GLY A 622 -5.37 -7.28 -1.74
CA GLY A 622 -4.92 -5.90 -1.85
C GLY A 622 -5.91 -5.02 -2.60
N ALA A 623 -5.98 -3.73 -2.26
CA ALA A 623 -6.82 -2.79 -2.99
C ALA A 623 -6.26 -2.48 -4.39
N GLY A 624 -7.14 -2.28 -5.37
CA GLY A 624 -6.77 -1.79 -6.69
C GLY A 624 -6.42 -0.30 -6.69
N GLY A 625 -5.52 0.10 -7.57
CA GLY A 625 -5.00 1.45 -7.71
C GLY A 625 -6.04 2.40 -8.31
N SER A 626 -6.17 3.59 -7.73
CA SER A 626 -7.03 4.64 -8.24
C SER A 626 -6.40 5.38 -9.43
N VAL A 627 -7.23 6.04 -10.24
CA VAL A 627 -6.78 6.88 -11.35
C VAL A 627 -7.32 8.30 -11.22
N GLN A 628 -6.43 9.28 -11.34
CA GLN A 628 -6.77 10.69 -11.54
C GLN A 628 -6.33 11.13 -12.94
N PHE A 629 -7.29 11.34 -13.83
CA PHE A 629 -7.07 11.65 -15.24
C PHE A 629 -7.51 13.08 -15.57
N GLN A 630 -6.55 13.96 -15.88
CA GLN A 630 -6.78 15.40 -15.93
C GLN A 630 -7.06 15.94 -17.35
N SER A 631 -6.77 15.16 -18.39
CA SER A 631 -6.90 15.60 -19.79
C SER A 631 -8.37 15.71 -20.22
N ALA A 632 -8.87 16.94 -20.35
CA ALA A 632 -10.30 17.20 -20.57
C ALA A 632 -10.80 16.85 -21.98
N THR A 633 -9.91 16.80 -22.97
CA THR A 633 -10.25 16.57 -24.38
C THR A 633 -9.95 15.15 -24.83
N SER A 634 -9.26 14.34 -24.03
CA SER A 634 -8.92 12.98 -24.41
C SER A 634 -10.14 12.05 -24.36
N SER A 635 -10.29 11.27 -25.42
CA SER A 635 -11.28 10.21 -25.56
C SER A 635 -10.74 8.82 -25.19
N ALA A 636 -9.54 8.73 -24.62
CA ALA A 636 -8.93 7.45 -24.26
C ALA A 636 -9.65 6.79 -23.07
N ALA A 637 -9.62 5.46 -23.03
CA ALA A 637 -10.23 4.70 -21.95
C ALA A 637 -9.46 4.87 -20.63
N VAL A 638 -10.20 4.97 -19.53
CA VAL A 638 -9.64 5.11 -18.19
C VAL A 638 -10.26 4.06 -17.28
N SER A 639 -9.45 3.24 -16.62
CA SER A 639 -9.96 2.25 -15.66
C SER A 639 -9.21 2.25 -14.33
N GLY A 640 -9.94 2.04 -13.24
CA GLY A 640 -9.34 1.72 -11.95
C GLY A 640 -8.72 0.32 -11.99
N GLY A 641 -7.78 0.06 -11.09
CA GLY A 641 -7.26 -1.30 -10.92
C GLY A 641 -8.25 -2.18 -10.15
N ASP A 642 -8.31 -3.46 -10.47
CA ASP A 642 -9.16 -4.40 -9.71
C ASP A 642 -8.54 -4.71 -8.34
N GLY A 643 -9.39 -5.01 -7.35
CA GLY A 643 -8.95 -5.53 -6.06
C GLY A 643 -8.51 -6.99 -6.15
N GLY A 644 -7.49 -7.36 -5.39
CA GLY A 644 -7.02 -8.74 -5.29
C GLY A 644 -8.00 -9.64 -4.56
N THR A 645 -7.96 -10.93 -4.84
CA THR A 645 -8.82 -11.92 -4.17
C THR A 645 -8.35 -12.18 -2.74
N GLY A 646 -9.28 -12.53 -1.85
CA GLY A 646 -8.96 -13.00 -0.52
C GLY A 646 -8.45 -14.44 -0.55
N GLY A 647 -7.46 -14.74 0.29
CA GLY A 647 -6.91 -16.07 0.42
C GLY A 647 -7.87 -17.05 1.10
N SER A 648 -7.75 -18.34 0.79
CA SER A 648 -8.56 -19.38 1.45
C SER A 648 -7.96 -19.80 2.79
N GLY A 649 -8.78 -20.29 3.72
CA GLY A 649 -8.28 -20.84 4.99
C GLY A 649 -9.36 -21.54 5.82
N VAL A 650 -9.19 -21.70 7.14
CA VAL A 650 -10.33 -22.15 7.98
C VAL A 650 -11.45 -21.13 7.92
N SER A 651 -11.12 -19.84 7.96
CA SER A 651 -12.01 -18.78 7.48
C SER A 651 -11.34 -18.08 6.29
N GLY A 652 -12.12 -17.69 5.29
CA GLY A 652 -11.60 -17.00 4.11
C GLY A 652 -11.20 -15.56 4.42
N GLY A 653 -10.16 -15.08 3.74
CA GLY A 653 -9.77 -13.68 3.75
C GLY A 653 -10.71 -12.83 2.91
N ALA A 654 -10.90 -11.56 3.26
CA ALA A 654 -11.70 -10.64 2.48
C ALA A 654 -11.02 -10.28 1.14
N GLY A 655 -11.80 -10.06 0.08
CA GLY A 655 -11.30 -9.50 -1.17
C GLY A 655 -10.99 -8.01 -1.06
N GLY A 656 -10.06 -7.54 -1.89
CA GLY A 656 -9.63 -6.15 -1.94
C GLY A 656 -10.64 -5.24 -2.64
N ALA A 657 -10.68 -3.97 -2.27
CA ALA A 657 -11.52 -2.98 -2.95
C ALA A 657 -10.98 -2.64 -4.36
N GLY A 658 -11.86 -2.39 -5.32
CA GLY A 658 -11.49 -1.88 -6.64
C GLY A 658 -11.13 -0.39 -6.63
N GLY A 659 -10.29 0.01 -7.57
CA GLY A 659 -9.76 1.36 -7.70
C GLY A 659 -10.79 2.37 -8.18
N VAL A 660 -10.83 3.54 -7.54
CA VAL A 660 -11.70 4.67 -7.91
C VAL A 660 -11.11 5.42 -9.10
N VAL A 661 -11.96 5.89 -10.02
CA VAL A 661 -11.55 6.76 -11.12
C VAL A 661 -12.15 8.15 -10.98
N VAL A 662 -11.30 9.16 -11.09
CA VAL A 662 -11.69 10.56 -11.18
C VAL A 662 -11.14 11.11 -12.49
N THR A 663 -12.01 11.57 -13.40
CA THR A 663 -11.58 11.98 -14.75
C THR A 663 -12.28 13.25 -15.25
N ASN A 664 -11.53 14.03 -16.03
CA ASN A 664 -12.03 15.13 -16.85
C ASN A 664 -12.24 14.72 -18.31
N GLY A 665 -11.83 13.52 -18.71
CA GLY A 665 -11.85 13.06 -20.10
C GLY A 665 -13.25 12.75 -20.64
N THR A 666 -13.30 12.44 -21.94
CA THR A 666 -14.50 12.08 -22.69
C THR A 666 -14.56 10.60 -23.07
N GLY A 667 -13.51 9.84 -22.76
CA GLY A 667 -13.41 8.41 -23.05
C GLY A 667 -14.12 7.51 -22.05
N ASN A 668 -14.36 6.25 -22.43
CA ASN A 668 -15.01 5.26 -21.57
C ASN A 668 -14.26 5.09 -20.25
N THR A 669 -15.00 5.13 -19.16
CA THR A 669 -14.44 5.16 -17.81
C THR A 669 -15.01 4.01 -16.97
N ILE A 670 -14.14 3.19 -16.39
CA ILE A 670 -14.54 2.00 -15.62
C ILE A 670 -13.91 2.04 -14.23
N GLY A 671 -14.71 1.95 -13.16
CA GLY A 671 -14.19 1.73 -11.81
C GLY A 671 -13.66 0.30 -11.67
N GLY A 672 -12.59 0.09 -10.90
CA GLY A 672 -12.03 -1.25 -10.72
C GLY A 672 -13.01 -2.19 -10.03
N HIS A 673 -13.02 -3.47 -10.37
CA HIS A 673 -13.88 -4.46 -9.71
C HIS A 673 -13.36 -4.80 -8.32
N GLY A 674 -14.26 -5.12 -7.39
CA GLY A 674 -13.90 -5.67 -6.09
C GLY A 674 -13.42 -7.11 -6.21
N GLY A 675 -12.38 -7.47 -5.46
CA GLY A 675 -11.85 -8.84 -5.43
C GLY A 675 -12.80 -9.82 -4.74
N ALA A 676 -12.80 -11.07 -5.16
CA ALA A 676 -13.59 -12.11 -4.51
C ALA A 676 -13.08 -12.40 -3.08
N GLY A 677 -13.98 -12.76 -2.16
CA GLY A 677 -13.61 -13.30 -0.86
C GLY A 677 -13.07 -14.73 -0.97
N GLY A 678 -12.11 -15.08 -0.12
CA GLY A 678 -11.53 -16.43 -0.09
C GLY A 678 -12.46 -17.47 0.51
N THR A 679 -12.23 -18.75 0.23
CA THR A 679 -13.05 -19.83 0.80
C THR A 679 -12.66 -20.12 2.26
N GLY A 680 -13.64 -20.36 3.11
CA GLY A 680 -13.46 -20.80 4.50
C GLY A 680 -13.82 -22.27 4.66
N GLY A 681 -12.86 -23.16 4.85
CA GLY A 681 -13.11 -24.60 4.89
C GLY A 681 -14.14 -25.02 5.95
N SER A 682 -13.88 -24.70 7.22
CA SER A 682 -14.76 -25.03 8.36
C SER A 682 -15.35 -23.81 9.08
N GLY A 683 -14.91 -22.60 8.72
CA GLY A 683 -15.31 -21.31 9.28
C GLY A 683 -16.09 -20.48 8.27
N VAL A 684 -16.03 -19.16 8.38
CA VAL A 684 -16.79 -18.25 7.51
C VAL A 684 -16.01 -17.99 6.22
N GLY A 685 -16.69 -17.98 5.08
CA GLY A 685 -16.10 -17.50 3.83
C GLY A 685 -15.76 -16.01 3.89
N GLY A 686 -14.75 -15.58 3.13
CA GLY A 686 -14.31 -14.19 3.11
C GLY A 686 -15.34 -13.26 2.49
N ALA A 687 -15.43 -12.02 2.96
CA ALA A 687 -16.28 -11.03 2.31
C ALA A 687 -15.69 -10.61 0.94
N GLY A 688 -16.53 -10.35 -0.05
CA GLY A 688 -16.12 -9.76 -1.32
C GLY A 688 -15.75 -8.28 -1.16
N GLY A 689 -14.78 -7.82 -1.93
CA GLY A 689 -14.33 -6.43 -1.93
C GLY A 689 -15.33 -5.49 -2.59
N THR A 690 -15.35 -4.22 -2.21
CA THR A 690 -16.22 -3.22 -2.84
C THR A 690 -15.70 -2.84 -4.23
N GLY A 691 -16.60 -2.64 -5.19
CA GLY A 691 -16.26 -2.08 -6.50
C GLY A 691 -15.88 -0.59 -6.42
N GLY A 692 -14.96 -0.18 -7.29
CA GLY A 692 -14.46 1.18 -7.40
C GLY A 692 -15.49 2.12 -8.02
N GLY A 693 -15.65 3.30 -7.44
CA GLY A 693 -16.53 4.34 -7.98
C GLY A 693 -15.92 5.09 -9.16
N VAL A 694 -16.76 5.83 -9.89
CA VAL A 694 -16.32 6.75 -10.95
C VAL A 694 -16.89 8.14 -10.71
N ALA A 695 -16.04 9.16 -10.83
CA ALA A 695 -16.42 10.57 -10.80
C ALA A 695 -15.98 11.30 -12.08
N ILE A 696 -16.95 11.75 -12.88
CA ILE A 696 -16.73 12.59 -14.06
C ILE A 696 -16.99 14.05 -13.69
N GLN A 697 -15.95 14.88 -13.71
CA GLN A 697 -16.08 16.31 -13.37
C GLN A 697 -16.42 17.17 -14.60
N ASN A 698 -16.07 16.70 -15.80
CA ASN A 698 -16.29 17.43 -17.05
C ASN A 698 -17.76 17.37 -17.50
N ALA A 699 -18.43 18.52 -17.48
CA ALA A 699 -19.84 18.65 -17.86
C ALA A 699 -20.11 18.40 -19.36
N SER A 700 -19.09 18.51 -20.22
CA SER A 700 -19.21 18.20 -21.66
C SER A 700 -18.84 16.76 -21.99
N SER A 701 -18.53 15.92 -21.00
CA SER A 701 -18.12 14.54 -21.24
C SER A 701 -19.29 13.69 -21.69
N SER A 702 -19.11 12.99 -22.81
CA SER A 702 -20.06 12.01 -23.36
C SER A 702 -19.62 10.56 -23.08
N ALA A 703 -18.75 10.34 -22.10
CA ALA A 703 -18.17 9.03 -21.78
C ALA A 703 -19.23 8.00 -21.39
N THR A 704 -19.05 6.74 -21.79
CA THR A 704 -19.74 5.63 -21.09
C THR A 704 -19.03 5.38 -19.77
N VAL A 705 -19.76 5.51 -18.67
CA VAL A 705 -19.25 5.35 -17.31
C VAL A 705 -19.77 4.05 -16.72
N THR A 706 -18.87 3.19 -16.29
CA THR A 706 -19.19 1.94 -15.59
C THR A 706 -18.61 1.96 -14.19
N GLY A 707 -19.43 1.89 -13.14
CA GLY A 707 -18.94 1.62 -11.78
C GLY A 707 -18.41 0.19 -11.70
N GLY A 708 -17.39 -0.05 -10.89
CA GLY A 708 -16.86 -1.40 -10.70
C GLY A 708 -17.86 -2.28 -9.96
N ASP A 709 -18.01 -3.54 -10.37
CA ASP A 709 -18.86 -4.49 -9.63
C ASP A 709 -18.24 -4.87 -8.29
N GLY A 710 -19.08 -5.17 -7.29
CA GLY A 710 -18.65 -5.73 -6.03
C GLY A 710 -18.19 -7.19 -6.18
N GLY A 711 -17.15 -7.56 -5.44
CA GLY A 711 -16.62 -8.91 -5.42
C GLY A 711 -17.60 -9.91 -4.81
N ILE A 712 -17.58 -11.15 -5.28
CA ILE A 712 -18.38 -12.22 -4.68
C ILE A 712 -17.86 -12.59 -3.29
N GLY A 713 -18.74 -12.94 -2.37
CA GLY A 713 -18.38 -13.52 -1.09
C GLY A 713 -17.87 -14.96 -1.27
N GLY A 714 -16.90 -15.36 -0.46
CA GLY A 714 -16.36 -16.71 -0.49
C GLY A 714 -17.28 -17.72 0.18
N ASP A 715 -17.20 -18.98 -0.25
CA ASP A 715 -17.95 -20.07 0.37
C ASP A 715 -17.35 -20.47 1.72
N GLY A 716 -18.15 -21.06 2.61
CA GLY A 716 -17.63 -21.71 3.81
C GLY A 716 -18.66 -22.47 4.62
N ALA A 717 -18.39 -22.74 5.91
CA ALA A 717 -19.40 -23.26 6.82
C ALA A 717 -20.58 -22.28 6.91
N SER A 718 -20.26 -20.99 7.06
CA SER A 718 -21.16 -19.88 6.71
C SER A 718 -20.56 -19.13 5.52
N GLY A 719 -21.40 -18.69 4.59
CA GLY A 719 -20.93 -17.94 3.42
C GLY A 719 -20.50 -16.51 3.77
N GLY A 720 -19.50 -16.00 3.05
CA GLY A 720 -19.05 -14.62 3.14
C GLY A 720 -20.01 -13.66 2.43
N ALA A 721 -20.12 -12.42 2.91
CA ALA A 721 -20.96 -11.41 2.26
C ALA A 721 -20.36 -10.97 0.91
N GLY A 722 -21.20 -10.64 -0.07
CA GLY A 722 -20.78 -10.00 -1.31
C GLY A 722 -20.43 -8.52 -1.10
N GLY A 723 -19.52 -8.01 -1.91
CA GLY A 723 -19.08 -6.62 -1.88
C GLY A 723 -20.10 -5.67 -2.52
N ALA A 724 -20.10 -4.40 -2.11
CA ALA A 724 -20.96 -3.39 -2.72
C ALA A 724 -20.45 -2.97 -4.12
N GLY A 725 -21.35 -2.64 -5.03
CA GLY A 725 -21.04 -2.06 -6.34
C GLY A 725 -20.58 -0.60 -6.26
N GLY A 726 -19.75 -0.21 -7.22
CA GLY A 726 -19.15 1.11 -7.32
C GLY A 726 -20.17 2.18 -7.72
N GLN A 727 -20.15 3.31 -7.01
CA GLN A 727 -21.02 4.44 -7.27
C GLN A 727 -20.55 5.26 -8.47
N VAL A 728 -21.49 5.88 -9.19
CA VAL A 728 -21.18 6.80 -10.29
C VAL A 728 -21.67 8.20 -9.97
N LEU A 729 -20.75 9.15 -10.00
CA LEU A 729 -21.02 10.58 -9.95
C LEU A 729 -20.65 11.20 -11.31
N THR A 730 -21.57 11.88 -11.96
CA THR A 730 -21.28 12.50 -13.26
C THR A 730 -21.90 13.88 -13.45
N ASN A 731 -21.09 14.79 -13.98
CA ASN A 731 -21.52 16.06 -14.57
C ASN A 731 -21.82 15.93 -16.07
N GLY A 732 -21.42 14.83 -16.70
CA GLY A 732 -21.49 14.62 -18.14
C GLY A 732 -22.87 14.18 -18.65
N THR A 733 -22.93 13.92 -19.96
CA THR A 733 -24.12 13.54 -20.73
C THR A 733 -24.00 12.16 -21.38
N GLY A 734 -22.95 11.40 -21.06
CA GLY A 734 -22.75 10.03 -21.56
C GLY A 734 -23.46 8.96 -20.73
N THR A 735 -23.52 7.74 -21.26
CA THR A 735 -24.20 6.58 -20.64
C THR A 735 -23.64 6.26 -19.25
N VAL A 736 -24.50 5.91 -18.30
CA VAL A 736 -24.09 5.54 -16.93
C VAL A 736 -24.58 4.13 -16.59
N LYS A 737 -23.65 3.27 -16.18
CA LYS A 737 -23.88 1.94 -15.64
C LYS A 737 -23.19 1.83 -14.27
N PRO A 738 -23.89 2.01 -13.14
CA PRO A 738 -23.29 1.77 -11.83
C PRO A 738 -22.91 0.29 -11.65
N GLY A 739 -22.03 0.01 -10.69
CA GLY A 739 -21.59 -1.35 -10.40
C GLY A 739 -22.70 -2.18 -9.75
N ALA A 740 -22.80 -3.45 -10.09
CA ALA A 740 -23.67 -4.40 -9.39
C ALA A 740 -23.06 -4.81 -8.04
N GLY A 741 -23.90 -5.18 -7.09
CA GLY A 741 -23.47 -5.81 -5.84
C GLY A 741 -23.02 -7.25 -6.09
N GLY A 742 -21.97 -7.68 -5.40
CA GLY A 742 -21.47 -9.04 -5.47
C GLY A 742 -22.43 -10.03 -4.81
N ALA A 743 -22.49 -11.27 -5.31
CA ALA A 743 -23.27 -12.33 -4.66
C ALA A 743 -22.65 -12.74 -3.32
N GLY A 744 -23.47 -13.14 -2.36
CA GLY A 744 -23.00 -13.79 -1.13
C GLY A 744 -22.54 -15.22 -1.40
N GLY A 745 -21.52 -15.68 -0.67
CA GLY A 745 -20.99 -17.03 -0.78
C GLY A 745 -21.92 -18.07 -0.17
N ALA A 746 -21.75 -19.34 -0.54
CA ALA A 746 -22.53 -20.45 -0.01
C ALA A 746 -22.07 -20.85 1.40
N GLY A 747 -23.03 -21.18 2.28
CA GLY A 747 -22.83 -21.82 3.57
C GLY A 747 -23.09 -23.31 3.48
N THR A 748 -22.14 -24.17 3.84
CA THR A 748 -22.32 -25.63 3.76
C THR A 748 -23.12 -26.19 4.95
N THR A 749 -22.97 -25.61 6.13
CA THR A 749 -23.66 -26.03 7.36
C THR A 749 -24.37 -24.89 8.11
N GLY A 750 -24.00 -23.65 7.83
CA GLY A 750 -24.51 -22.43 8.45
C GLY A 750 -25.32 -21.58 7.48
N VAL A 751 -25.35 -20.26 7.72
CA VAL A 751 -26.08 -19.31 6.87
C VAL A 751 -25.31 -19.04 5.58
N GLY A 752 -26.01 -18.91 4.46
CA GLY A 752 -25.42 -18.33 3.25
C GLY A 752 -25.07 -16.85 3.47
N GLY A 753 -24.08 -16.35 2.72
CA GLY A 753 -23.64 -14.96 2.82
C GLY A 753 -24.67 -13.98 2.28
N ALA A 754 -24.71 -12.76 2.82
CA ALA A 754 -25.58 -11.71 2.26
C ALA A 754 -25.04 -11.22 0.90
N GLY A 755 -25.92 -10.87 -0.03
CA GLY A 755 -25.54 -10.17 -1.25
C GLY A 755 -25.13 -8.72 -0.97
N GLY A 756 -24.19 -8.21 -1.75
CA GLY A 756 -23.74 -6.82 -1.67
C GLY A 756 -24.74 -5.84 -2.28
N ASN A 757 -24.73 -4.59 -1.83
CA ASN A 757 -25.61 -3.56 -2.38
C ASN A 757 -25.14 -3.12 -3.78
N GLY A 758 -26.07 -2.76 -4.67
CA GLY A 758 -25.76 -2.15 -5.95
C GLY A 758 -25.29 -0.70 -5.82
N GLY A 759 -24.49 -0.25 -6.78
CA GLY A 759 -23.92 1.10 -6.83
C GLY A 759 -24.97 2.17 -7.11
N GLY A 760 -24.88 3.29 -6.38
CA GLY A 760 -25.73 4.46 -6.62
C GLY A 760 -25.29 5.29 -7.83
N VAL A 761 -26.20 6.11 -8.33
CA VAL A 761 -25.95 7.09 -9.39
C VAL A 761 -26.33 8.49 -8.92
N ALA A 762 -25.44 9.45 -9.13
CA ALA A 762 -25.70 10.88 -8.92
C ALA A 762 -25.37 11.67 -10.19
N ILE A 763 -26.40 12.28 -10.80
CA ILE A 763 -26.26 13.16 -11.97
C ILE A 763 -26.48 14.60 -11.50
N GLN A 764 -25.43 15.40 -11.48
CA GLN A 764 -25.51 16.79 -11.00
C GLN A 764 -25.95 17.78 -12.09
N SER A 765 -25.72 17.45 -13.36
CA SER A 765 -26.03 18.32 -14.49
C SER A 765 -27.52 18.30 -14.84
N SER A 766 -28.14 19.49 -14.87
CA SER A 766 -29.54 19.66 -15.28
C SER A 766 -29.78 19.49 -16.78
N SER A 767 -28.72 19.53 -17.60
CA SER A 767 -28.81 19.33 -19.05
C SER A 767 -28.65 17.88 -19.49
N SER A 768 -28.32 16.96 -18.57
CA SER A 768 -28.12 15.56 -18.90
C SER A 768 -29.45 14.87 -19.19
N SER A 769 -29.60 14.29 -20.38
CA SER A 769 -30.80 13.56 -20.83
C SER A 769 -30.66 12.04 -20.76
N VAL A 770 -29.62 11.55 -20.07
CA VAL A 770 -29.24 10.13 -20.04
C VAL A 770 -30.25 9.32 -19.22
N ALA A 771 -30.72 8.22 -19.80
CA ALA A 771 -31.49 7.23 -19.05
C ALA A 771 -30.55 6.40 -18.17
N VAL A 772 -30.88 6.23 -16.89
CA VAL A 772 -30.03 5.53 -15.92
C VAL A 772 -30.82 4.57 -15.05
N THR A 773 -30.22 3.41 -14.80
CA THR A 773 -30.69 2.46 -13.79
C THR A 773 -29.64 2.37 -12.69
N GLY A 774 -30.04 2.40 -11.43
CA GLY A 774 -29.17 2.11 -10.29
C GLY A 774 -28.56 0.70 -10.39
N GLY A 775 -27.48 0.42 -9.66
CA GLY A 775 -26.85 -0.89 -9.71
C GLY A 775 -27.74 -1.95 -9.07
N ASP A 776 -27.79 -3.16 -9.61
CA ASP A 776 -28.55 -4.24 -8.99
C ASP A 776 -27.87 -4.74 -7.72
N GLY A 777 -28.66 -5.11 -6.72
CA GLY A 777 -28.18 -5.79 -5.52
C GLY A 777 -27.75 -7.23 -5.83
N GLY A 778 -26.69 -7.68 -5.17
CA GLY A 778 -26.20 -9.05 -5.28
C GLY A 778 -27.17 -10.05 -4.67
N LYS A 779 -27.18 -11.29 -5.18
CA LYS A 779 -28.00 -12.36 -4.59
C LYS A 779 -27.42 -12.84 -3.27
N GLY A 780 -28.28 -13.25 -2.35
CA GLY A 780 -27.88 -13.96 -1.14
C GLY A 780 -27.38 -15.37 -1.46
N GLY A 781 -26.40 -15.84 -0.72
CA GLY A 781 -25.82 -17.18 -0.84
C GLY A 781 -26.75 -18.25 -0.30
N ASN A 782 -26.65 -19.45 -0.84
CA ASN A 782 -27.39 -20.61 -0.33
C ASN A 782 -26.77 -21.11 0.98
N GLY A 783 -27.54 -21.77 1.84
CA GLY A 783 -26.96 -22.52 2.95
C GLY A 783 -27.95 -23.36 3.73
N ALA A 784 -27.63 -23.72 4.98
CA ALA A 784 -28.62 -24.33 5.86
C ALA A 784 -29.80 -23.37 6.06
N SER A 785 -29.51 -22.08 6.29
CA SER A 785 -30.44 -20.99 6.02
C SER A 785 -29.88 -20.11 4.90
N GLY A 786 -30.74 -19.53 4.08
CA GLY A 786 -30.33 -18.66 2.99
C GLY A 786 -29.83 -17.29 3.46
N GLY A 787 -28.85 -16.73 2.76
CA GLY A 787 -28.40 -15.35 2.98
C GLY A 787 -29.35 -14.31 2.39
N ALA A 788 -29.39 -13.11 2.96
CA ALA A 788 -30.22 -12.03 2.43
C ALA A 788 -29.69 -11.52 1.06
N GLY A 789 -30.58 -11.09 0.17
CA GLY A 789 -30.21 -10.35 -1.03
C GLY A 789 -29.80 -8.91 -0.71
N GLY A 790 -28.90 -8.35 -1.52
CA GLY A 790 -28.42 -6.98 -1.40
C GLY A 790 -29.43 -5.96 -1.92
N ALA A 791 -29.38 -4.73 -1.41
CA ALA A 791 -30.26 -3.67 -1.89
C ALA A 791 -29.82 -3.13 -3.26
N GLY A 792 -30.77 -2.69 -4.09
CA GLY A 792 -30.49 -1.97 -5.31
C GLY A 792 -30.00 -0.55 -5.07
N GLY A 793 -29.21 -0.03 -6.01
CA GLY A 793 -28.59 1.29 -5.93
C GLY A 793 -29.60 2.42 -6.14
N ALA A 794 -29.49 3.48 -5.34
CA ALA A 794 -30.35 4.66 -5.47
C ALA A 794 -29.89 5.57 -6.61
N VAL A 795 -30.83 6.28 -7.24
CA VAL A 795 -30.56 7.28 -8.29
C VAL A 795 -30.97 8.67 -7.81
N GLN A 796 -30.05 9.62 -7.92
CA GLN A 796 -30.32 11.04 -7.71
C GLN A 796 -30.01 11.81 -9.00
N THR A 797 -30.94 12.62 -9.48
CA THR A 797 -30.75 13.35 -10.74
C THR A 797 -31.27 14.78 -10.69
N ASN A 798 -30.51 15.68 -11.32
CA ASN A 798 -30.98 17.00 -11.76
C ASN A 798 -31.39 17.02 -13.24
N GLY A 799 -31.04 15.98 -14.00
CA GLY A 799 -31.23 15.89 -15.46
C GLY A 799 -32.65 15.56 -15.89
N THR A 800 -32.85 15.30 -17.18
CA THR A 800 -34.16 15.08 -17.83
C THR A 800 -34.38 13.66 -18.33
N GLY A 801 -33.37 12.79 -18.28
CA GLY A 801 -33.47 11.40 -18.73
C GLY A 801 -34.27 10.51 -17.78
N ALA A 802 -34.77 9.38 -18.28
CA ALA A 802 -35.50 8.41 -17.47
C ALA A 802 -34.62 7.82 -16.36
N THR A 803 -35.17 7.65 -15.17
CA THR A 803 -34.41 7.17 -14.00
C THR A 803 -35.10 6.00 -13.34
N THR A 804 -34.37 4.89 -13.20
CA THR A 804 -34.83 3.68 -12.53
C THR A 804 -33.92 3.39 -11.34
N GLY A 805 -34.47 3.12 -10.16
CA GLY A 805 -33.69 2.58 -9.06
C GLY A 805 -33.15 1.19 -9.39
N GLY A 806 -32.00 0.80 -8.84
CA GLY A 806 -31.48 -0.55 -9.05
C GLY A 806 -32.39 -1.62 -8.44
N HIS A 807 -32.39 -2.83 -9.00
CA HIS A 807 -33.23 -3.90 -8.47
C HIS A 807 -32.60 -4.53 -7.23
N GLY A 808 -33.41 -4.98 -6.28
CA GLY A 808 -32.96 -5.75 -5.13
C GLY A 808 -32.52 -7.16 -5.54
N GLY A 809 -31.48 -7.69 -4.89
CA GLY A 809 -31.03 -9.06 -5.11
C GLY A 809 -31.97 -10.08 -4.47
N ALA A 810 -32.11 -11.26 -5.07
CA ALA A 810 -32.89 -12.35 -4.47
C ALA A 810 -32.22 -12.91 -3.22
N GLY A 811 -33.02 -13.38 -2.25
CA GLY A 811 -32.54 -14.13 -1.09
C GLY A 811 -32.06 -15.53 -1.47
N GLY A 812 -31.07 -16.03 -0.75
CA GLY A 812 -30.51 -17.36 -0.96
C GLY A 812 -31.44 -18.48 -0.48
N THR A 813 -31.23 -19.69 -0.98
CA THR A 813 -32.03 -20.86 -0.57
C THR A 813 -31.50 -21.48 0.74
N GLY A 814 -32.41 -21.88 1.62
CA GLY A 814 -32.13 -22.64 2.85
C GLY A 814 -32.44 -24.13 2.64
N SER A 815 -31.46 -25.02 2.80
CA SER A 815 -31.67 -26.46 2.60
C SER A 815 -32.46 -27.13 3.73
N SER A 816 -32.41 -26.59 4.94
CA SER A 816 -33.11 -27.13 6.13
C SER A 816 -33.72 -26.06 7.05
N GLY A 817 -33.23 -24.82 6.97
CA GLY A 817 -33.68 -23.65 7.73
C GLY A 817 -34.52 -22.67 6.90
N VAL A 818 -34.51 -21.39 7.27
CA VAL A 818 -35.30 -20.35 6.58
C VAL A 818 -34.60 -19.91 5.30
N GLY A 819 -35.34 -19.67 4.23
CA GLY A 819 -34.81 -18.97 3.06
C GLY A 819 -34.42 -17.53 3.38
N GLY A 820 -33.46 -16.98 2.63
CA GLY A 820 -32.98 -15.62 2.85
C GLY A 820 -34.01 -14.56 2.45
N THR A 821 -33.96 -13.38 3.06
CA THR A 821 -34.83 -12.28 2.65
C THR A 821 -34.40 -11.70 1.31
N GLY A 822 -35.35 -11.27 0.48
CA GLY A 822 -35.07 -10.48 -0.71
C GLY A 822 -34.54 -9.09 -0.36
N GLY A 823 -33.68 -8.55 -1.23
CA GLY A 823 -33.13 -7.21 -1.10
C GLY A 823 -34.13 -6.12 -1.49
N ASN A 824 -34.00 -4.94 -0.90
CA ASN A 824 -34.87 -3.81 -1.25
C ASN A 824 -34.48 -3.20 -2.60
N GLY A 825 -35.47 -2.70 -3.34
CA GLY A 825 -35.24 -1.92 -4.55
C GLY A 825 -34.69 -0.53 -4.25
N GLY A 826 -33.89 0.01 -5.18
CA GLY A 826 -33.28 1.33 -5.08
C GLY A 826 -34.30 2.45 -5.23
N GLY A 827 -34.15 3.52 -4.46
CA GLY A 827 -35.00 4.71 -4.58
C GLY A 827 -34.57 5.64 -5.72
N VAL A 828 -35.48 6.51 -6.15
CA VAL A 828 -35.21 7.58 -7.12
C VAL A 828 -35.55 8.94 -6.51
N ALA A 829 -34.64 9.90 -6.65
CA ALA A 829 -34.87 11.30 -6.26
C ALA A 829 -34.57 12.24 -7.44
N ILE A 830 -35.60 12.90 -7.96
CA ILE A 830 -35.51 13.93 -8.99
C ILE A 830 -35.59 15.30 -8.31
N GLN A 831 -34.46 16.01 -8.24
CA GLN A 831 -34.32 17.19 -7.39
C GLN A 831 -34.74 18.50 -8.08
N SER A 832 -34.54 18.59 -9.39
CA SER A 832 -34.82 19.80 -10.16
C SER A 832 -36.32 19.97 -10.44
N SER A 833 -36.87 21.14 -10.11
CA SER A 833 -38.29 21.44 -10.32
C SER A 833 -38.71 21.55 -11.79
N SER A 834 -37.74 21.75 -12.69
CA SER A 834 -37.95 21.82 -14.14
C SER A 834 -37.63 20.51 -14.86
N SER A 835 -37.21 19.48 -14.14
CA SER A 835 -36.86 18.19 -14.76
C SER A 835 -38.10 17.50 -15.31
N SER A 836 -38.02 17.05 -16.55
CA SER A 836 -39.02 16.19 -17.20
C SER A 836 -38.73 14.69 -17.03
N ALA A 837 -37.76 14.31 -16.20
CA ALA A 837 -37.37 12.91 -16.01
C ALA A 837 -38.54 12.08 -15.48
N THR A 838 -38.73 10.89 -16.07
CA THR A 838 -39.58 9.87 -15.45
C THR A 838 -38.81 9.16 -14.34
N GLY A 839 -39.46 8.84 -13.24
CA GLY A 839 -38.84 8.16 -12.10
C GLY A 839 -39.52 6.84 -11.77
N THR A 840 -38.80 5.73 -11.87
CA THR A 840 -39.28 4.39 -11.52
C THR A 840 -38.46 3.86 -10.35
N GLY A 841 -39.09 3.51 -9.24
CA GLY A 841 -38.40 2.82 -8.15
C GLY A 841 -37.89 1.46 -8.63
N GLY A 842 -36.76 1.00 -8.10
CA GLY A 842 -36.28 -0.34 -8.41
C GLY A 842 -37.18 -1.40 -7.80
N ASP A 843 -37.39 -2.51 -8.50
CA ASP A 843 -38.12 -3.64 -7.91
C ASP A 843 -37.30 -4.30 -6.81
N ALA A 844 -37.97 -4.85 -5.82
CA ALA A 844 -37.30 -5.63 -4.80
C ALA A 844 -36.97 -7.05 -5.27
N GLY A 845 -36.00 -7.67 -4.60
CA GLY A 845 -35.69 -9.08 -4.80
C GLY A 845 -36.68 -10.00 -4.11
N ASP A 846 -36.83 -11.20 -4.65
CA ASP A 846 -37.65 -12.25 -4.05
C ASP A 846 -36.96 -12.87 -2.83
N GLY A 847 -37.77 -13.36 -1.89
CA GLY A 847 -37.32 -14.18 -0.78
C GLY A 847 -36.90 -15.57 -1.26
N GLY A 848 -35.86 -16.12 -0.64
CA GLY A 848 -35.35 -17.44 -0.95
C GLY A 848 -36.25 -18.56 -0.44
N ASN A 849 -36.16 -19.72 -1.08
CA ASN A 849 -36.88 -20.92 -0.66
C ASN A 849 -36.22 -21.55 0.58
N GLY A 850 -36.97 -22.32 1.37
CA GLY A 850 -36.37 -23.18 2.39
C GLY A 850 -37.33 -24.08 3.15
N GLY A 851 -36.95 -24.49 4.35
CA GLY A 851 -37.85 -25.16 5.31
C GLY A 851 -39.02 -24.25 5.66
N SER A 852 -38.73 -22.97 5.90
CA SER A 852 -39.70 -21.86 5.80
C SER A 852 -39.21 -20.87 4.75
N GLY A 853 -40.13 -20.24 4.03
CA GLY A 853 -39.79 -19.28 2.99
C GLY A 853 -39.25 -17.96 3.54
N GLY A 854 -38.27 -17.36 2.86
CA GLY A 854 -37.77 -16.03 3.17
C GLY A 854 -38.74 -14.93 2.72
N ALA A 855 -38.76 -13.79 3.41
CA ALA A 855 -39.61 -12.66 3.00
C ALA A 855 -39.08 -11.97 1.74
N GLY A 856 -39.95 -11.45 0.89
CA GLY A 856 -39.58 -10.59 -0.23
C GLY A 856 -39.14 -9.19 0.23
N GLY A 857 -38.32 -8.52 -0.58
CA GLY A 857 -37.84 -7.17 -0.28
C GLY A 857 -38.89 -6.08 -0.56
N THR A 858 -38.64 -4.86 -0.09
CA THR A 858 -39.51 -3.70 -0.40
C THR A 858 -39.10 -3.01 -1.70
N GLY A 859 -40.05 -2.64 -2.54
CA GLY A 859 -39.81 -1.86 -3.76
C GLY A 859 -39.32 -0.44 -3.47
N GLY A 860 -38.57 0.13 -4.42
CA GLY A 860 -37.95 1.43 -4.29
C GLY A 860 -38.95 2.59 -4.31
N ALA A 861 -38.76 3.55 -3.42
CA ALA A 861 -39.59 4.77 -3.38
C ALA A 861 -39.11 5.82 -4.38
N VAL A 862 -40.04 6.62 -4.91
CA VAL A 862 -39.74 7.73 -5.82
C VAL A 862 -40.15 9.06 -5.19
N GLN A 863 -39.24 10.03 -5.21
CA GLN A 863 -39.50 11.41 -4.83
C GLN A 863 -39.17 12.32 -6.01
N THR A 864 -40.09 13.22 -6.37
CA THR A 864 -39.88 14.14 -7.48
C THR A 864 -40.31 15.57 -7.15
N ASN A 865 -39.43 16.51 -7.47
CA ASN A 865 -39.76 17.92 -7.64
C ASN A 865 -40.10 18.26 -9.10
N GLY A 866 -39.84 17.34 -10.03
CA GLY A 866 -39.99 17.56 -11.47
C GLY A 866 -41.43 17.46 -11.97
N THR A 867 -41.57 17.32 -13.29
CA THR A 867 -42.84 17.26 -14.02
C THR A 867 -43.09 15.90 -14.70
N GLY A 868 -42.10 15.00 -14.71
CA GLY A 868 -42.23 13.68 -15.32
C GLY A 868 -42.99 12.68 -14.44
N ASN A 869 -43.52 11.64 -15.08
CA ASN A 869 -44.31 10.60 -14.42
C ASN A 869 -43.45 9.73 -13.49
N THR A 870 -44.08 9.22 -12.43
CA THR A 870 -43.38 8.45 -11.39
C THR A 870 -44.12 7.18 -11.01
N THR A 871 -43.36 6.10 -10.83
CA THR A 871 -43.87 4.78 -10.43
C THR A 871 -43.01 4.22 -9.31
N GLY A 872 -43.60 3.81 -8.20
CA GLY A 872 -42.89 3.08 -7.15
C GLY A 872 -42.50 1.68 -7.63
N GLY A 873 -41.38 1.15 -7.13
CA GLY A 873 -40.94 -0.21 -7.50
C GLY A 873 -41.83 -1.28 -6.89
N HIS A 874 -41.92 -2.45 -7.51
CA HIS A 874 -42.72 -3.56 -7.01
C HIS A 874 -42.03 -4.26 -5.81
N GLY A 875 -42.84 -4.76 -4.87
CA GLY A 875 -42.38 -5.60 -3.78
C GLY A 875 -42.01 -7.02 -4.26
N GLY A 876 -40.97 -7.61 -3.69
CA GLY A 876 -40.53 -8.95 -4.05
C GLY A 876 -41.47 -10.04 -3.54
N ALA A 877 -41.54 -11.17 -4.23
CA ALA A 877 -42.33 -12.31 -3.77
C ALA A 877 -41.70 -12.97 -2.54
N GLY A 878 -42.52 -13.56 -1.68
CA GLY A 878 -42.06 -14.42 -0.60
C GLY A 878 -41.60 -15.78 -1.13
N GLY A 879 -40.56 -16.33 -0.53
CA GLY A 879 -40.02 -17.64 -0.91
C GLY A 879 -40.92 -18.79 -0.49
N THR A 880 -40.74 -19.96 -1.10
CA THR A 880 -41.51 -21.16 -0.77
C THR A 880 -41.00 -21.86 0.49
N GLY A 881 -41.93 -22.33 1.34
CA GLY A 881 -41.66 -23.13 2.53
C GLY A 881 -42.00 -24.61 2.28
N SER A 882 -40.98 -25.44 2.04
CA SER A 882 -41.18 -26.86 1.71
C SER A 882 -41.90 -27.67 2.80
N ASN A 883 -41.62 -27.38 4.08
CA ASN A 883 -42.17 -28.07 5.25
C ASN A 883 -42.73 -27.11 6.32
N GLY A 884 -42.79 -25.80 6.01
CA GLY A 884 -43.11 -24.73 6.95
C GLY A 884 -43.84 -23.58 6.27
N VAL A 885 -43.95 -22.43 6.95
CA VAL A 885 -44.71 -21.27 6.45
C VAL A 885 -44.01 -20.69 5.21
N GLY A 886 -44.79 -20.34 4.19
CA GLY A 886 -44.29 -19.56 3.05
C GLY A 886 -43.90 -18.14 3.48
N GLY A 887 -42.92 -17.55 2.79
CA GLY A 887 -42.41 -16.22 3.13
C GLY A 887 -43.44 -15.12 2.88
N ALA A 888 -43.39 -14.02 3.62
CA ALA A 888 -44.23 -12.86 3.33
C ALA A 888 -43.77 -12.17 2.02
N GLY A 889 -44.71 -11.68 1.22
CA GLY A 889 -44.42 -10.78 0.11
C GLY A 889 -43.98 -9.41 0.62
N GLY A 890 -43.09 -8.76 -0.11
CA GLY A 890 -42.56 -7.45 0.24
C GLY A 890 -43.49 -6.30 -0.17
N ASN A 891 -43.31 -5.14 0.44
CA ASN A 891 -44.17 -3.98 0.16
C ASN A 891 -43.77 -3.26 -1.12
N GLY A 892 -44.73 -2.71 -1.85
CA GLY A 892 -44.50 -1.83 -2.99
C GLY A 892 -43.96 -0.45 -2.58
N GLY A 893 -43.19 0.16 -3.46
CA GLY A 893 -42.56 1.46 -3.26
C GLY A 893 -43.56 2.61 -3.32
N GLY A 894 -43.39 3.60 -2.43
CA GLY A 894 -44.21 4.80 -2.42
C GLY A 894 -43.77 5.86 -3.44
N VAL A 895 -44.67 6.79 -3.75
CA VAL A 895 -44.40 7.94 -4.63
C VAL A 895 -44.74 9.24 -3.91
N ALA A 896 -43.83 10.21 -3.94
CA ALA A 896 -44.04 11.56 -3.44
C ALA A 896 -43.76 12.60 -4.54
N ILE A 897 -44.81 13.30 -5.00
CA ILE A 897 -44.73 14.40 -5.96
C ILE A 897 -44.87 15.71 -5.19
N GLN A 898 -43.75 16.41 -5.01
CA GLN A 898 -43.71 17.64 -4.21
C GLN A 898 -44.06 18.88 -5.04
N SER A 899 -44.02 18.78 -6.37
CA SER A 899 -44.33 19.86 -7.30
C SER A 899 -45.81 20.00 -7.56
N ASN A 900 -46.24 21.20 -7.97
CA ASN A 900 -47.60 21.47 -8.43
C ASN A 900 -47.83 21.02 -9.89
N SER A 901 -47.07 20.02 -10.37
CA SER A 901 -47.07 19.59 -11.76
C SER A 901 -48.25 18.65 -12.09
N ALA A 902 -48.46 18.40 -13.38
CA ALA A 902 -49.45 17.44 -13.86
C ALA A 902 -48.91 15.98 -13.93
N ALA A 903 -47.80 15.69 -13.25
CA ALA A 903 -47.18 14.37 -13.28
C ALA A 903 -48.12 13.27 -12.75
N THR A 904 -48.12 12.12 -13.41
CA THR A 904 -48.79 10.92 -12.91
C THR A 904 -47.93 10.25 -11.83
N GLY A 905 -48.56 9.82 -10.73
CA GLY A 905 -47.90 9.07 -9.66
C GLY A 905 -48.58 7.72 -9.42
N THR A 906 -47.87 6.62 -9.60
CA THR A 906 -48.40 5.27 -9.34
C THR A 906 -47.58 4.57 -8.27
N GLY A 907 -48.20 4.18 -7.17
CA GLY A 907 -47.53 3.35 -6.16
C GLY A 907 -47.14 1.99 -6.75
N GLY A 908 -46.05 1.40 -6.25
CA GLY A 908 -45.65 0.06 -6.66
C GLY A 908 -46.54 -1.01 -6.06
N ASP A 909 -46.70 -2.15 -6.74
CA ASP A 909 -47.52 -3.25 -6.21
C ASP A 909 -46.79 -4.02 -5.10
N GLY A 910 -47.56 -4.57 -4.15
CA GLY A 910 -47.06 -5.49 -3.15
C GLY A 910 -46.73 -6.86 -3.75
N GLY A 911 -45.67 -7.49 -3.24
CA GLY A 911 -45.25 -8.82 -3.65
C GLY A 911 -46.20 -9.91 -3.17
N LYS A 912 -46.27 -11.00 -3.93
CA LYS A 912 -47.06 -12.17 -3.55
C LYS A 912 -46.42 -12.90 -2.35
N GLY A 913 -47.22 -13.41 -1.42
CA GLY A 913 -46.78 -14.32 -0.36
C GLY A 913 -46.39 -15.70 -0.91
N GLY A 914 -45.35 -16.28 -0.34
CA GLY A 914 -44.83 -17.59 -0.74
C GLY A 914 -45.74 -18.74 -0.35
N ASP A 915 -45.69 -19.81 -1.14
CA ASP A 915 -46.44 -21.03 -0.84
C ASP A 915 -45.74 -21.86 0.25
N GLY A 916 -46.47 -22.66 1.01
CA GLY A 916 -45.87 -23.57 1.99
C GLY A 916 -46.86 -24.49 2.69
N SER A 917 -46.50 -25.03 3.86
CA SER A 917 -47.45 -25.78 4.69
C SER A 917 -48.63 -24.89 5.09
N SER A 918 -48.34 -23.64 5.46
CA SER A 918 -49.29 -22.52 5.47
C SER A 918 -48.75 -21.42 4.57
N GLY A 919 -49.64 -20.72 3.87
CA GLY A 919 -49.27 -19.66 2.94
C GLY A 919 -48.73 -18.41 3.63
N GLY A 920 -47.76 -17.74 3.01
CA GLY A 920 -47.25 -16.45 3.46
C GLY A 920 -48.20 -15.29 3.14
N ALA A 921 -48.15 -14.22 3.93
CA ALA A 921 -48.93 -13.01 3.67
C ALA A 921 -48.47 -12.29 2.40
N GLY A 922 -49.39 -11.66 1.65
CA GLY A 922 -49.06 -10.74 0.58
C GLY A 922 -48.58 -9.38 1.11
N GLY A 923 -47.71 -8.71 0.35
CA GLY A 923 -47.17 -7.39 0.71
C GLY A 923 -48.15 -6.25 0.43
N THR A 924 -47.98 -5.11 1.10
CA THR A 924 -48.85 -3.94 0.88
C THR A 924 -48.45 -3.18 -0.38
N GLY A 925 -49.44 -2.62 -1.09
CA GLY A 925 -49.19 -1.68 -2.18
C GLY A 925 -48.63 -0.34 -1.72
N GLY A 926 -47.89 0.32 -2.60
CA GLY A 926 -47.22 1.60 -2.35
C GLY A 926 -48.20 2.77 -2.28
N ALA A 927 -47.99 3.66 -1.30
CA ALA A 927 -48.80 4.87 -1.15
C ALA A 927 -48.32 6.00 -2.08
N VAL A 928 -49.24 6.87 -2.50
CA VAL A 928 -48.95 8.06 -3.30
C VAL A 928 -49.33 9.33 -2.55
N ILE A 929 -48.40 10.28 -2.47
CA ILE A 929 -48.62 11.62 -1.91
C ILE A 929 -48.32 12.64 -3.01
N THR A 930 -49.25 13.56 -3.26
CA THR A 930 -49.07 14.57 -4.32
C THR A 930 -49.52 15.97 -3.91
N ASN A 931 -48.73 16.96 -4.33
CA ASN A 931 -49.11 18.37 -4.41
C ASN A 931 -49.61 18.78 -5.80
N GLY A 932 -49.43 17.91 -6.80
CA GLY A 932 -49.69 18.15 -8.22
C GLY A 932 -51.15 18.06 -8.61
N THR A 933 -51.40 18.10 -9.92
CA THR A 933 -52.73 18.07 -10.55
C THR A 933 -52.97 16.85 -11.44
N GLY A 934 -51.98 15.94 -11.54
CA GLY A 934 -52.04 14.74 -12.38
C GLY A 934 -52.88 13.60 -11.82
N VAL A 935 -52.79 12.43 -12.46
CA VAL A 935 -53.46 11.20 -12.01
C VAL A 935 -52.62 10.50 -10.95
N THR A 936 -53.26 9.98 -9.90
CA THR A 936 -52.57 9.27 -8.83
C THR A 936 -53.26 7.95 -8.49
N ASN A 937 -52.50 6.86 -8.54
CA ASN A 937 -53.01 5.52 -8.27
C ASN A 937 -52.18 4.89 -7.16
N GLY A 938 -52.82 4.44 -6.08
CA GLY A 938 -52.17 3.59 -5.10
C GLY A 938 -51.78 2.25 -5.71
N GLY A 939 -50.67 1.66 -5.26
CA GLY A 939 -50.26 0.34 -5.73
C GLY A 939 -51.19 -0.77 -5.23
N HIS A 940 -51.31 -1.87 -5.97
CA HIS A 940 -52.14 -3.00 -5.56
C HIS A 940 -51.47 -3.81 -4.45
N GLY A 941 -52.26 -4.42 -3.57
CA GLY A 941 -51.79 -5.36 -2.57
C GLY A 941 -51.44 -6.72 -3.18
N GLY A 942 -50.39 -7.36 -2.69
CA GLY A 942 -49.95 -8.67 -3.16
C GLY A 942 -50.90 -9.79 -2.73
N ALA A 943 -51.02 -10.84 -3.55
CA ALA A 943 -51.80 -12.01 -3.18
C ALA A 943 -51.15 -12.80 -2.02
N GLY A 944 -51.95 -13.45 -1.18
CA GLY A 944 -51.47 -14.42 -0.20
C GLY A 944 -50.96 -15.70 -0.87
N GLY A 945 -50.01 -16.37 -0.22
CA GLY A 945 -49.48 -17.65 -0.66
C GLY A 945 -50.42 -18.83 -0.36
N ASN A 946 -50.25 -19.94 -1.05
CA ASN A 946 -51.05 -21.14 -0.84
C ASN A 946 -50.50 -22.01 0.30
N GLY A 947 -51.39 -22.57 1.12
CA GLY A 947 -51.10 -23.58 2.13
C GLY A 947 -51.43 -24.99 1.64
N SER A 948 -50.47 -25.90 1.61
CA SER A 948 -50.70 -27.30 1.20
C SER A 948 -51.32 -28.16 2.31
N LEU A 949 -51.10 -27.80 3.58
CA LEU A 949 -51.52 -28.56 4.77
C LEU A 949 -52.24 -27.70 5.81
N GLY A 950 -52.14 -26.38 5.71
CA GLY A 950 -52.61 -25.39 6.67
C GLY A 950 -53.35 -24.23 5.98
N VAL A 951 -53.50 -23.13 6.70
CA VAL A 951 -54.26 -21.96 6.21
C VAL A 951 -53.57 -21.29 5.02
N GLY A 952 -54.35 -20.78 4.09
CA GLY A 952 -53.86 -19.88 3.04
C GLY A 952 -53.43 -18.54 3.62
N GLY A 953 -52.47 -17.89 2.96
CA GLY A 953 -51.94 -16.59 3.39
C GLY A 953 -52.93 -15.45 3.21
N VAL A 954 -52.84 -14.42 4.05
CA VAL A 954 -53.67 -13.21 3.89
C VAL A 954 -53.21 -12.37 2.70
N GLY A 955 -54.13 -11.77 1.96
CA GLY A 955 -53.83 -10.80 0.91
C GLY A 955 -53.35 -9.47 1.49
N GLY A 956 -52.44 -8.80 0.80
CA GLY A 956 -51.89 -7.52 1.20
C GLY A 956 -52.86 -6.37 0.98
N ALA A 957 -52.73 -5.30 1.77
CA ALA A 957 -53.55 -4.11 1.60
C ALA A 957 -53.12 -3.29 0.37
N GLY A 958 -54.07 -2.65 -0.32
CA GLY A 958 -53.80 -1.69 -1.37
C GLY A 958 -53.23 -0.37 -0.84
N GLY A 959 -52.44 0.30 -1.65
CA GLY A 959 -51.79 1.57 -1.34
C GLY A 959 -52.77 2.74 -1.29
N GLY A 960 -52.61 3.62 -0.32
CA GLY A 960 -53.45 4.83 -0.19
C GLY A 960 -52.97 5.98 -1.07
N VAL A 961 -53.88 6.94 -1.32
CA VAL A 961 -53.57 8.19 -2.03
C VAL A 961 -53.87 9.39 -1.12
N THR A 962 -52.93 10.33 -1.03
CA THR A 962 -53.10 11.60 -0.32
C THR A 962 -52.83 12.79 -1.24
N ILE A 963 -53.84 13.62 -1.47
CA ILE A 963 -53.75 14.87 -2.24
C ILE A 963 -53.77 16.04 -1.25
N GLN A 964 -52.62 16.70 -1.08
CA GLN A 964 -52.40 17.61 0.05
C GLN A 964 -52.93 19.03 -0.19
N THR A 965 -52.96 19.51 -1.44
CA THR A 965 -53.26 20.92 -1.73
C THR A 965 -54.73 21.12 -2.10
N SER A 966 -55.33 22.18 -1.56
CA SER A 966 -56.74 22.53 -1.85
C SER A 966 -56.96 23.08 -3.26
N ALA A 967 -55.87 23.46 -3.94
CA ALA A 967 -55.88 23.93 -5.32
C ALA A 967 -55.65 22.80 -6.35
N SER A 968 -55.47 21.55 -5.89
CA SER A 968 -55.19 20.43 -6.78
C SER A 968 -56.45 19.94 -7.53
N ALA A 969 -56.28 19.74 -8.83
CA ALA A 969 -57.24 19.06 -9.70
C ALA A 969 -56.98 17.55 -9.83
N ALA A 970 -56.10 16.98 -9.00
CA ALA A 970 -55.64 15.60 -9.15
C ALA A 970 -56.79 14.59 -9.00
N VAL A 971 -56.76 13.55 -9.84
CA VAL A 971 -57.66 12.40 -9.75
C VAL A 971 -56.92 11.31 -8.97
N GLY A 972 -57.55 10.75 -7.95
CA GLY A 972 -56.93 9.79 -7.05
C GLY A 972 -57.70 8.49 -6.93
N THR A 973 -57.08 7.35 -7.22
CA THR A 973 -57.65 6.03 -6.94
C THR A 973 -56.78 5.26 -5.97
N GLY A 974 -57.35 4.76 -4.87
CA GLY A 974 -56.67 3.82 -3.99
C GLY A 974 -56.37 2.51 -4.72
N GLY A 975 -55.30 1.82 -4.32
CA GLY A 975 -54.96 0.53 -4.91
C GLY A 975 -55.87 -0.59 -4.41
N ASP A 976 -56.06 -1.63 -5.21
CA ASP A 976 -56.88 -2.78 -4.80
C ASP A 976 -56.15 -3.65 -3.77
N GLY A 977 -56.89 -4.31 -2.88
CA GLY A 977 -56.37 -5.30 -1.96
C GLY A 977 -56.08 -6.64 -2.67
N GLY A 978 -55.04 -7.34 -2.21
CA GLY A 978 -54.63 -8.63 -2.76
C GLY A 978 -55.59 -9.75 -2.39
N ALA A 979 -55.69 -10.77 -3.25
CA ALA A 979 -56.49 -11.95 -2.94
C ALA A 979 -55.87 -12.80 -1.82
N GLY A 980 -56.69 -13.44 -1.00
CA GLY A 980 -56.25 -14.43 -0.02
C GLY A 980 -55.81 -15.73 -0.70
N GLY A 981 -54.82 -16.40 -0.12
CA GLY A 981 -54.30 -17.66 -0.63
C GLY A 981 -55.20 -18.85 -0.33
N ASN A 982 -55.07 -19.92 -1.11
CA ASN A 982 -55.84 -21.15 -0.91
C ASN A 982 -55.21 -22.02 0.19
N GLY A 983 -56.00 -22.84 0.88
CA GLY A 983 -55.46 -23.78 1.87
C GLY A 983 -56.48 -24.75 2.45
N THR A 984 -56.16 -25.40 3.56
CA THR A 984 -57.15 -26.19 4.29
C THR A 984 -58.27 -25.29 4.80
N SER A 985 -57.95 -24.09 5.27
CA SER A 985 -58.86 -22.93 5.26
C SER A 985 -58.30 -21.83 4.38
N GLY A 986 -59.18 -21.08 3.71
CA GLY A 986 -58.79 -19.97 2.86
C GLY A 986 -58.24 -18.78 3.64
N GLY A 987 -57.24 -18.09 3.07
CA GLY A 987 -56.72 -16.84 3.63
C GLY A 987 -57.68 -15.66 3.37
N ALA A 988 -57.67 -14.66 4.25
CA ALA A 988 -58.47 -13.45 4.06
C ALA A 988 -57.94 -12.59 2.89
N GLY A 989 -58.82 -11.94 2.15
CA GLY A 989 -58.46 -10.92 1.17
C GLY A 989 -58.01 -9.62 1.83
N GLY A 990 -57.13 -8.88 1.16
CA GLY A 990 -56.60 -7.62 1.63
C GLY A 990 -57.57 -6.46 1.49
N ALA A 991 -57.43 -5.43 2.33
CA ALA A 991 -58.25 -4.22 2.22
C ALA A 991 -57.82 -3.36 1.02
N GLY A 992 -58.77 -2.68 0.39
CA GLY A 992 -58.51 -1.65 -0.62
C GLY A 992 -57.91 -0.39 0.00
N GLY A 993 -57.08 0.32 -0.78
CA GLY A 993 -56.43 1.56 -0.38
C GLY A 993 -57.40 2.72 -0.26
N GLY A 994 -57.26 3.52 0.80
CA GLY A 994 -58.07 4.72 1.01
C GLY A 994 -57.56 5.94 0.25
N VAL A 995 -58.42 6.92 0.05
CA VAL A 995 -58.07 8.22 -0.55
C VAL A 995 -58.44 9.38 0.39
N LEU A 996 -57.46 10.22 0.68
CA LEU A 996 -57.63 11.48 1.39
C LEU A 996 -57.34 12.64 0.44
N THR A 997 -58.29 13.56 0.26
CA THR A 997 -58.09 14.71 -0.63
C THR A 997 -58.52 16.04 -0.02
N ASN A 998 -57.66 17.03 -0.20
CA ASN A 998 -57.97 18.44 -0.01
C ASN A 998 -58.40 19.13 -1.32
N GLY A 999 -58.14 18.50 -2.48
CA GLY A 999 -58.37 19.07 -3.81
C GLY A 999 -59.81 18.94 -4.30
N PHE A 1000 -60.04 19.19 -5.59
CA PHE A 1000 -61.36 19.18 -6.25
C PHE A 1000 -61.50 18.17 -7.39
N GLY A 1001 -60.46 17.38 -7.70
CA GLY A 1001 -60.54 16.26 -8.63
C GLY A 1001 -61.23 15.04 -8.01
N ASN A 1002 -61.83 14.19 -8.86
CA ASN A 1002 -62.58 13.02 -8.42
C ASN A 1002 -61.67 11.97 -7.77
N VAL A 1003 -62.20 11.25 -6.77
CA VAL A 1003 -61.45 10.28 -5.99
C VAL A 1003 -62.23 8.99 -5.75
N GLY A 1004 -61.54 7.86 -5.81
CA GLY A 1004 -62.12 6.53 -5.61
C GLY A 1004 -61.28 5.67 -4.66
N GLY A 1005 -61.91 4.99 -3.71
CA GLY A 1005 -61.25 3.99 -2.89
C GLY A 1005 -60.96 2.72 -3.69
N GLY A 1006 -59.86 2.03 -3.36
CA GLY A 1006 -59.51 0.76 -4.01
C GLY A 1006 -60.46 -0.38 -3.62
N HIS A 1007 -60.54 -1.41 -4.45
CA HIS A 1007 -61.38 -2.57 -4.18
C HIS A 1007 -60.77 -3.49 -3.13
N GLY A 1008 -61.60 -4.16 -2.33
CA GLY A 1008 -61.16 -5.22 -1.43
C GLY A 1008 -60.82 -6.51 -2.19
N GLY A 1009 -59.80 -7.23 -1.73
CA GLY A 1009 -59.38 -8.49 -2.33
C GLY A 1009 -60.32 -9.64 -2.00
N ALA A 1010 -60.44 -10.61 -2.90
CA ALA A 1010 -61.24 -11.81 -2.65
C ALA A 1010 -60.60 -12.73 -1.59
N GLY A 1011 -61.43 -13.42 -0.81
CA GLY A 1011 -61.00 -14.47 0.11
C GLY A 1011 -60.54 -15.73 -0.62
N GLY A 1012 -59.54 -16.42 -0.08
CA GLY A 1012 -59.01 -17.66 -0.64
C GLY A 1012 -59.93 -18.87 -0.43
N THR A 1013 -59.73 -19.93 -1.20
CA THR A 1013 -60.54 -21.15 -1.08
C THR A 1013 -60.03 -22.06 0.05
N GLY A 1014 -60.96 -22.63 0.81
CA GLY A 1014 -60.72 -23.65 1.83
C GLY A 1014 -61.09 -25.04 1.29
N THR A 1015 -60.13 -25.94 1.16
CA THR A 1015 -60.41 -27.28 0.60
C THR A 1015 -61.17 -28.20 1.56
N VAL A 1016 -61.04 -27.97 2.87
CA VAL A 1016 -61.69 -28.80 3.92
C VAL A 1016 -62.27 -27.99 5.08
N GLY A 1017 -61.82 -26.74 5.27
CA GLY A 1017 -62.23 -25.80 6.30
C GLY A 1017 -63.01 -24.61 5.76
N VAL A 1018 -63.05 -23.51 6.50
CA VAL A 1018 -63.75 -22.27 6.09
C VAL A 1018 -63.08 -21.62 4.89
N GLY A 1019 -63.88 -21.05 3.99
CA GLY A 1019 -63.40 -20.10 2.99
C GLY A 1019 -62.91 -18.80 3.63
N GLY A 1020 -61.96 -18.12 2.98
CA GLY A 1020 -61.37 -16.89 3.48
C GLY A 1020 -62.36 -15.72 3.48
N LEU A 1021 -62.18 -14.76 4.40
CA LEU A 1021 -62.97 -13.53 4.41
C LEU A 1021 -62.64 -12.64 3.20
N GLY A 1022 -63.63 -11.96 2.63
CA GLY A 1022 -63.41 -10.90 1.65
C GLY A 1022 -62.84 -9.64 2.30
N GLY A 1023 -61.96 -8.95 1.58
CA GLY A 1023 -61.34 -7.70 2.04
C GLY A 1023 -62.30 -6.51 2.02
N ALA A 1024 -62.10 -5.55 2.93
CA ALA A 1024 -62.86 -4.31 2.93
C ALA A 1024 -62.50 -3.42 1.73
N GLY A 1025 -63.46 -2.65 1.21
CA GLY A 1025 -63.20 -1.61 0.23
C GLY A 1025 -62.53 -0.38 0.85
N GLY A 1026 -61.80 0.39 0.05
CA GLY A 1026 -61.06 1.56 0.49
C GLY A 1026 -61.97 2.76 0.81
N ASP A 1027 -61.67 3.46 1.89
CA ASP A 1027 -62.40 4.65 2.32
C ASP A 1027 -61.97 5.90 1.57
N VAL A 1028 -62.92 6.80 1.30
CA VAL A 1028 -62.69 8.11 0.70
C VAL A 1028 -63.08 9.22 1.67
N THR A 1029 -62.16 10.16 1.90
CA THR A 1029 -62.39 11.35 2.71
C THR A 1029 -62.00 12.61 1.94
N ILE A 1030 -62.97 13.52 1.76
CA ILE A 1030 -62.77 14.85 1.19
C ILE A 1030 -62.88 15.89 2.32
N GLN A 1031 -61.75 16.49 2.71
CA GLN A 1031 -61.69 17.33 3.91
C GLN A 1031 -62.08 18.79 3.66
N THR A 1032 -61.82 19.30 2.46
CA THR A 1032 -61.98 20.72 2.13
C THR A 1032 -63.44 21.07 1.87
N THR A 1033 -63.95 22.08 2.58
CA THR A 1033 -65.35 22.52 2.48
C THR A 1033 -65.74 23.12 1.13
N THR A 1034 -64.76 23.55 0.33
CA THR A 1034 -64.95 24.11 -1.01
C THR A 1034 -64.76 23.10 -2.13
N SER A 1035 -64.46 21.85 -1.83
CA SER A 1035 -64.19 20.83 -2.85
C SER A 1035 -65.46 20.43 -3.59
N SER A 1036 -65.37 20.33 -4.92
CA SER A 1036 -66.40 19.75 -5.79
C SER A 1036 -66.15 18.28 -6.15
N ALA A 1037 -65.14 17.64 -5.55
CA ALA A 1037 -64.73 16.29 -5.89
C ALA A 1037 -65.86 15.27 -5.69
N VAL A 1038 -66.08 14.39 -6.65
CA VAL A 1038 -66.92 13.21 -6.46
C VAL A 1038 -66.08 12.13 -5.76
N GLY A 1039 -66.59 11.62 -4.64
CA GLY A 1039 -65.95 10.57 -3.86
C GLY A 1039 -66.69 9.24 -3.98
N THR A 1040 -66.00 8.16 -4.38
CA THR A 1040 -66.58 6.82 -4.44
C THR A 1040 -65.82 5.84 -3.57
N GLY A 1041 -66.43 5.31 -2.52
CA GLY A 1041 -65.86 4.24 -1.71
C GLY A 1041 -65.63 2.98 -2.55
N GLY A 1042 -64.56 2.24 -2.23
CA GLY A 1042 -64.20 1.02 -2.97
C GLY A 1042 -65.19 -0.12 -2.72
N ALA A 1043 -65.46 -0.94 -3.73
CA ALA A 1043 -66.24 -2.17 -3.52
C ALA A 1043 -65.43 -3.19 -2.70
N ALA A 1044 -66.10 -3.96 -1.85
CA ALA A 1044 -65.46 -5.02 -1.08
C ALA A 1044 -65.22 -6.29 -1.88
N GLY A 1045 -64.29 -7.11 -1.39
CA GLY A 1045 -63.98 -8.41 -1.94
C GLY A 1045 -64.99 -9.48 -1.54
N ALA A 1046 -65.18 -10.46 -2.42
CA ALA A 1046 -66.04 -11.62 -2.14
C ALA A 1046 -65.37 -12.58 -1.14
N GLY A 1047 -66.19 -13.28 -0.36
CA GLY A 1047 -65.76 -14.38 0.49
C GLY A 1047 -65.35 -15.61 -0.32
N GLY A 1048 -64.35 -16.33 0.17
CA GLY A 1048 -63.85 -17.54 -0.47
C GLY A 1048 -64.77 -18.74 -0.29
N ALA A 1049 -64.72 -19.69 -1.23
CA ALA A 1049 -65.46 -20.94 -1.12
C ALA A 1049 -64.80 -21.90 -0.09
N GLY A 1050 -65.57 -22.75 0.56
CA GLY A 1050 -65.03 -23.80 1.44
C GLY A 1050 -66.06 -24.77 2.00
N ALA A 1051 -65.70 -25.55 3.02
CA ALA A 1051 -66.67 -26.39 3.73
C ALA A 1051 -67.79 -25.54 4.32
N SER A 1052 -67.45 -24.39 4.90
CA SER A 1052 -68.35 -23.24 5.08
C SER A 1052 -67.80 -22.06 4.29
N GLY A 1053 -68.70 -21.26 3.72
CA GLY A 1053 -68.33 -20.10 2.92
C GLY A 1053 -67.75 -18.97 3.77
N GLY A 1054 -66.73 -18.29 3.26
CA GLY A 1054 -66.20 -17.08 3.89
C GLY A 1054 -67.17 -15.91 3.78
N ALA A 1055 -67.22 -15.01 4.76
CA ALA A 1055 -68.04 -13.80 4.66
C ALA A 1055 -67.45 -12.80 3.66
N GLY A 1056 -68.30 -12.07 2.96
CA GLY A 1056 -67.89 -10.96 2.10
C GLY A 1056 -67.43 -9.73 2.90
N GLY A 1057 -66.57 -8.92 2.30
CA GLY A 1057 -66.02 -7.73 2.95
C GLY A 1057 -66.99 -6.55 3.03
N THR A 1058 -66.68 -5.56 3.86
CA THR A 1058 -67.46 -4.32 3.97
C THR A 1058 -67.09 -3.31 2.90
N GLY A 1059 -68.06 -2.74 2.19
CA GLY A 1059 -67.83 -1.68 1.22
C GLY A 1059 -67.23 -0.42 1.85
N GLY A 1060 -66.37 0.28 1.11
CA GLY A 1060 -65.65 1.46 1.59
C GLY A 1060 -66.56 2.65 1.84
N GLN A 1061 -66.25 3.43 2.87
CA GLN A 1061 -66.96 4.64 3.23
C GLN A 1061 -66.63 5.79 2.26
N ALA A 1062 -67.57 6.71 2.05
CA ALA A 1062 -67.30 7.96 1.34
C ALA A 1062 -67.83 9.15 2.17
N VAL A 1063 -66.92 10.00 2.63
CA VAL A 1063 -67.24 11.16 3.48
C VAL A 1063 -66.74 12.45 2.83
N THR A 1064 -67.59 13.47 2.78
CA THR A 1064 -67.22 14.80 2.26
C THR A 1064 -67.68 15.93 3.17
N ASN A 1065 -66.79 16.90 3.36
CA ASN A 1065 -67.11 18.22 3.90
C ASN A 1065 -67.46 19.23 2.80
N GLY A 1066 -67.34 18.85 1.53
CA GLY A 1066 -67.50 19.73 0.36
C GLY A 1066 -68.89 19.67 -0.29
N PHE A 1067 -68.90 19.91 -1.61
CA PHE A 1067 -70.09 20.07 -2.46
C PHE A 1067 -70.21 19.01 -3.56
N GLY A 1068 -69.31 18.03 -3.63
CA GLY A 1068 -69.38 16.93 -4.59
C GLY A 1068 -70.17 15.72 -4.07
N ASN A 1069 -70.65 14.88 -4.99
CA ASN A 1069 -71.40 13.66 -4.65
C ASN A 1069 -70.51 12.65 -3.93
N VAL A 1070 -71.10 11.86 -3.04
CA VAL A 1070 -70.42 10.74 -2.39
C VAL A 1070 -71.21 9.46 -2.51
N ASN A 1071 -70.55 8.39 -2.95
CA ASN A 1071 -71.13 7.06 -3.11
C ASN A 1071 -70.36 6.06 -2.26
N GLY A 1072 -71.03 5.36 -1.35
CA GLY A 1072 -70.44 4.25 -0.60
C GLY A 1072 -70.19 3.04 -1.49
N GLY A 1073 -69.18 2.23 -1.16
CA GLY A 1073 -68.84 1.04 -1.92
C GLY A 1073 -69.82 -0.11 -1.71
N ARG A 1074 -69.97 -0.99 -2.69
CA ARG A 1074 -70.78 -2.22 -2.56
C ARG A 1074 -70.11 -3.20 -1.58
N GLY A 1075 -70.91 -3.85 -0.73
CA GLY A 1075 -70.49 -4.98 0.10
C GLY A 1075 -70.15 -6.22 -0.74
N GLY A 1076 -69.21 -7.04 -0.27
CA GLY A 1076 -68.75 -8.22 -1.00
C GLY A 1076 -69.74 -9.39 -0.87
N ASP A 1077 -69.83 -10.22 -1.89
CA ASP A 1077 -70.70 -11.41 -1.84
C ASP A 1077 -70.09 -12.48 -0.92
N GLY A 1078 -70.93 -13.29 -0.27
CA GLY A 1078 -70.52 -14.41 0.56
C GLY A 1078 -70.03 -15.61 -0.25
N GLY A 1079 -69.08 -16.36 0.29
CA GLY A 1079 -68.50 -17.52 -0.36
C GLY A 1079 -69.43 -18.73 -0.38
N ALA A 1080 -69.28 -19.59 -1.40
CA ALA A 1080 -70.04 -20.83 -1.50
C ALA A 1080 -69.56 -21.90 -0.51
N ALA A 1081 -70.50 -22.67 0.04
CA ALA A 1081 -70.24 -23.79 0.94
C ALA A 1081 -70.43 -25.14 0.25
N THR A 1082 -69.53 -26.08 0.48
CA THR A 1082 -69.61 -27.44 -0.08
C THR A 1082 -70.33 -28.43 0.84
N SER A 1083 -70.39 -28.16 2.15
CA SER A 1083 -71.02 -29.07 3.13
C SER A 1083 -71.63 -28.37 4.36
N GLY A 1084 -71.37 -27.09 4.58
CA GLY A 1084 -71.83 -26.30 5.72
C GLY A 1084 -72.63 -25.06 5.32
N VAL A 1085 -72.52 -24.00 6.13
CA VAL A 1085 -73.27 -22.74 5.93
C VAL A 1085 -72.60 -21.88 4.86
N GLY A 1086 -73.40 -21.32 3.95
CA GLY A 1086 -72.95 -20.30 3.00
C GLY A 1086 -72.43 -19.05 3.72
N GLY A 1087 -71.46 -18.36 3.12
CA GLY A 1087 -70.88 -17.16 3.72
C GLY A 1087 -71.87 -15.99 3.76
N ALA A 1088 -71.83 -15.16 4.80
CA ALA A 1088 -72.66 -13.96 4.85
C ALA A 1088 -72.19 -12.91 3.82
N GLY A 1089 -73.11 -12.20 3.20
CA GLY A 1089 -72.82 -11.01 2.39
C GLY A 1089 -72.32 -9.86 3.26
N GLY A 1090 -71.39 -9.08 2.73
CA GLY A 1090 -70.79 -7.94 3.41
C GLY A 1090 -71.68 -6.70 3.39
N ALA A 1091 -71.52 -5.83 4.39
CA ALA A 1091 -72.27 -4.58 4.46
C ALA A 1091 -71.83 -3.58 3.38
N GLY A 1092 -72.77 -2.82 2.81
CA GLY A 1092 -72.49 -1.69 1.93
C GLY A 1092 -71.92 -0.49 2.69
N GLY A 1093 -71.12 0.31 1.99
CA GLY A 1093 -70.45 1.50 2.53
C GLY A 1093 -71.42 2.65 2.80
N LEU A 1094 -71.20 3.36 3.90
CA LEU A 1094 -71.81 4.63 4.24
C LEU A 1094 -71.35 5.74 3.29
N ALA A 1095 -72.29 6.62 2.99
CA ALA A 1095 -72.04 7.88 2.31
C ALA A 1095 -72.48 9.05 3.20
N ALA A 1096 -71.57 9.96 3.53
CA ALA A 1096 -71.86 11.09 4.42
C ALA A 1096 -71.42 12.44 3.87
N ILE A 1097 -72.34 13.41 3.89
CA ILE A 1097 -72.09 14.82 3.59
C ILE A 1097 -72.28 15.63 4.87
N SER A 1098 -71.20 16.24 5.36
CA SER A 1098 -71.20 17.05 6.60
C SER A 1098 -71.31 18.56 6.34
N SER A 1099 -71.52 18.97 5.09
CA SER A 1099 -71.71 20.38 4.70
C SER A 1099 -73.18 20.77 4.76
N THR A 1100 -73.51 21.83 5.51
CA THR A 1100 -74.89 22.34 5.65
C THR A 1100 -75.44 23.01 4.39
N PHE A 1101 -74.59 23.34 3.42
CA PHE A 1101 -74.97 24.07 2.20
C PHE A 1101 -74.84 23.23 0.93
N SER A 1102 -74.50 21.94 1.05
CA SER A 1102 -74.31 21.07 -0.10
C SER A 1102 -75.63 20.58 -0.71
N ALA A 1103 -75.74 20.69 -2.03
CA ALA A 1103 -76.82 20.11 -2.83
C ALA A 1103 -76.45 18.72 -3.40
N ALA A 1104 -75.28 18.19 -3.02
CA ALA A 1104 -74.79 16.91 -3.51
C ALA A 1104 -75.60 15.73 -2.98
N THR A 1105 -75.57 14.64 -3.74
CA THR A 1105 -76.23 13.39 -3.37
C THR A 1105 -75.29 12.49 -2.58
N ALA A 1106 -75.78 11.97 -1.46
CA ALA A 1106 -75.16 10.86 -0.73
C ALA A 1106 -75.86 9.55 -1.09
N THR A 1107 -75.14 8.59 -1.65
CA THR A 1107 -75.66 7.27 -2.03
C THR A 1107 -74.93 6.20 -1.22
N GLY A 1108 -75.59 5.54 -0.27
CA GLY A 1108 -75.02 4.39 0.43
C GLY A 1108 -74.84 3.22 -0.53
N GLY A 1109 -73.79 2.43 -0.34
CA GLY A 1109 -73.51 1.27 -1.18
C GLY A 1109 -74.48 0.12 -0.90
N ASP A 1110 -74.74 -0.71 -1.90
CA ASP A 1110 -75.57 -1.91 -1.71
C ASP A 1110 -74.84 -2.98 -0.88
N GLY A 1111 -75.58 -3.79 -0.14
CA GLY A 1111 -75.07 -4.96 0.56
C GLY A 1111 -74.71 -6.08 -0.42
N GLY A 1112 -73.75 -6.93 -0.05
CA GLY A 1112 -73.38 -8.11 -0.83
C GLY A 1112 -74.39 -9.25 -0.66
N ASP A 1113 -74.50 -10.11 -1.67
CA ASP A 1113 -75.36 -11.28 -1.62
C ASP A 1113 -74.78 -12.37 -0.69
N GLY A 1114 -75.63 -13.19 -0.10
CA GLY A 1114 -75.23 -14.37 0.67
C GLY A 1114 -74.69 -15.48 -0.23
N GLY A 1115 -73.71 -16.24 0.27
CA GLY A 1115 -73.16 -17.38 -0.43
C GLY A 1115 -74.08 -18.61 -0.38
N THR A 1116 -73.99 -19.46 -1.40
CA THR A 1116 -74.79 -20.68 -1.50
C THR A 1116 -74.34 -21.74 -0.48
N GLY A 1117 -75.27 -22.54 0.05
CA GLY A 1117 -74.97 -23.57 1.07
C GLY A 1117 -76.22 -24.22 1.68
N THR A 1118 -76.05 -25.11 2.68
CA THR A 1118 -77.18 -25.73 3.41
C THR A 1118 -77.03 -25.59 4.93
N PRO A 1119 -77.63 -24.55 5.55
CA PRO A 1119 -78.37 -23.44 4.91
C PRO A 1119 -77.43 -22.42 4.22
N GLY A 1120 -77.97 -21.63 3.29
CA GLY A 1120 -77.22 -20.54 2.65
C GLY A 1120 -76.91 -19.37 3.60
N GLY A 1121 -76.06 -18.46 3.14
CA GLY A 1121 -75.64 -17.28 3.91
C GLY A 1121 -76.68 -16.16 3.87
N GLY A 1122 -76.70 -15.33 4.93
CA GLY A 1122 -77.53 -14.12 4.94
C GLY A 1122 -76.95 -13.01 4.05
N GLY A 1123 -77.82 -12.23 3.40
CA GLY A 1123 -77.40 -11.05 2.65
C GLY A 1123 -76.90 -9.91 3.55
N GLY A 1124 -76.00 -9.09 3.02
CA GLY A 1124 -75.41 -7.97 3.73
C GLY A 1124 -76.36 -6.77 3.88
N ALA A 1125 -76.17 -5.97 4.93
CA ALA A 1125 -76.92 -4.73 5.11
C ALA A 1125 -76.54 -3.69 4.05
N GLY A 1126 -77.50 -2.92 3.56
CA GLY A 1126 -77.25 -1.75 2.71
C GLY A 1126 -76.61 -0.59 3.50
N GLY A 1127 -75.75 0.16 2.84
CA GLY A 1127 -75.03 1.30 3.42
C GLY A 1127 -75.95 2.49 3.73
N THR A 1128 -75.68 3.16 4.84
CA THR A 1128 -76.46 4.33 5.27
C THR A 1128 -76.00 5.60 4.56
N ALA A 1129 -76.94 6.38 4.02
CA ALA A 1129 -76.66 7.70 3.47
C ALA A 1129 -77.12 8.81 4.43
N THR A 1130 -76.21 9.74 4.73
CA THR A 1130 -76.48 10.89 5.62
C THR A 1130 -76.04 12.19 4.96
N THR A 1131 -76.87 13.24 5.06
CA THR A 1131 -76.51 14.58 4.62
C THR A 1131 -77.02 15.60 5.64
N THR A 1132 -76.19 16.57 5.99
CA THR A 1132 -76.59 17.76 6.76
C THR A 1132 -77.02 18.92 5.85
N GLY A 1133 -76.89 18.76 4.53
CA GLY A 1133 -77.19 19.78 3.52
C GLY A 1133 -78.60 19.64 2.92
N ILE A 1134 -78.83 20.34 1.81
CA ILE A 1134 -80.11 20.36 1.07
C ILE A 1134 -80.21 19.30 -0.04
N GLY A 1135 -79.13 18.53 -0.26
CA GLY A 1135 -79.07 17.47 -1.26
C GLY A 1135 -79.85 16.20 -0.91
N ALA A 1136 -79.89 15.25 -1.86
CA ALA A 1136 -80.62 13.99 -1.70
C ALA A 1136 -79.80 12.93 -0.94
N LYS A 1137 -80.50 12.01 -0.27
CA LYS A 1137 -79.90 10.82 0.35
C LYS A 1137 -80.59 9.55 -0.16
N HIS A 1138 -79.80 8.56 -0.54
CA HIS A 1138 -80.28 7.25 -0.97
C HIS A 1138 -79.54 6.17 -0.19
N ASN A 1139 -80.23 5.43 0.68
CA ASN A 1139 -79.62 4.28 1.34
C ASN A 1139 -79.43 3.14 0.34
N GLY A 1140 -78.40 2.34 0.53
CA GLY A 1140 -78.17 1.14 -0.27
C GLY A 1140 -79.19 0.05 0.03
N HIS A 1141 -79.37 -0.85 -0.93
CA HIS A 1141 -80.26 -2.01 -0.77
C HIS A 1141 -79.55 -3.12 0.02
N PRO A 1142 -80.28 -3.89 0.87
CA PRO A 1142 -79.75 -5.14 1.42
C PRO A 1142 -79.50 -6.15 0.31
N GLY A 1143 -78.47 -6.99 0.47
CA GLY A 1143 -78.21 -8.11 -0.43
C GLY A 1143 -79.21 -9.26 -0.24
N ASN A 1144 -79.29 -10.14 -1.24
CA ASN A 1144 -80.16 -11.31 -1.20
C ASN A 1144 -79.54 -12.43 -0.35
N PRO A 1145 -80.33 -13.29 0.32
CA PRO A 1145 -79.83 -14.53 0.93
C PRO A 1145 -79.46 -15.56 -0.16
N GLY A 1146 -78.50 -16.45 0.15
CA GLY A 1146 -77.92 -17.43 -0.78
C GLY A 1146 -78.50 -18.84 -0.77
#